data_AF-A0A373CHJ7-F1
#
_entry.id   AF-A0A373CHJ7-F1
#
_cell.length_a   1.000
_cell.length_b   1.000
_cell.length_c   1.000
_cell.angle_alpha   90.00
_cell.angle_beta   90.00
_cell.angle_gamma   90.00
#
_symmetry.space_group_name_H-M   'P 1'
#
loop_
_entity.id
_entity.type
_entity.pdbx_description
1 polymer ?
#
loop_
_entity_poly.entity_id
_entity_poly.type
_entity_poly.pdbx_seq_one_letter_code
_entity_poly.pdbx_strand_id
1 'polypeptide(L)'
;MKKLVAVIGSNNEMSLTGHVVQNTVHRLYERGVINEYDLIYLKDYRIEYCMGCSSCFKTGSCGMDIVDDMKLIREKLLDSDVIIMAAPVYFLNVPGKFKNLLDRLSRDIHLMKYAGRYGFTVTVTNSSGADTVSEYLKIVQLSLGITNLNNYRYINMNESSEDFTNTIIEDIIQKLNGQCTFSKYYLEKLFIMCRKLYTQSLLATAETNYWKQKWVANAHNFKEFALQNRLNEHRTPYIDNGVRPEDIFSFTDKSNVCNYENKIQIEKYLEKIFFRFLTGKVDPYMHSHFLILICECFDVLKNPEYWKAVGYTLCKDIKDEIEINGIKGKLGIWSGVGIKAFAINEYCNRFGALERLNHSVLNLLMSELESLCKSYLFNQDSITIRQYDVCFGVCGLFYFLLDNINVDDLQMMPHTISYLIRLTEINEKNGTPNFLINSFGQLNEEDKEKYKKGAINLGMAHGVIGILVVLTKAKYKGIKCEKLDYAINNLFSFYDEQCASIDGGLYWKPQISYDEWEQNVKVTKENIERASWCYGSLGILRGLQKASTYICDIERENKYKSAIKHLLEMPIDKLGLDSPILCHGYSGILMLITSEYKQYKDKEYLKNMNIIISKILNESFENDGNIDLHVFEEDESILQGMFGVAMALVGVLTMNSSYEKLFLMD
;
A
#
# COMPACT_ATOMS: atom_id res chain seq x y z
N MET A 1 -27.10 -0.96 16.50
CA MET A 1 -26.91 -1.92 17.60
C MET A 1 -26.15 -3.11 17.04
N LYS A 2 -25.05 -3.53 17.67
CA LYS A 2 -24.19 -4.63 17.19
C LYS A 2 -24.70 -5.97 17.73
N LYS A 3 -25.05 -6.92 16.86
CA LYS A 3 -25.46 -8.29 17.21
C LYS A 3 -24.33 -9.29 16.94
N LEU A 4 -24.02 -10.12 17.93
CA LEU A 4 -22.98 -11.15 17.83
C LEU A 4 -23.57 -12.57 17.82
N VAL A 5 -23.14 -13.42 16.91
CA VAL A 5 -23.47 -14.86 16.91
C VAL A 5 -22.20 -15.66 17.16
N ALA A 6 -22.20 -16.54 18.15
CA ALA A 6 -21.10 -17.47 18.40
C ALA A 6 -21.54 -18.91 18.10
N VAL A 7 -20.86 -19.56 17.15
CA VAL A 7 -21.05 -20.96 16.80
C VAL A 7 -20.04 -21.82 17.55
N ILE A 8 -20.51 -22.71 18.42
CA ILE A 8 -19.69 -23.51 19.33
C ILE A 8 -19.77 -24.99 18.92
N GLY A 9 -18.64 -25.54 18.49
CA GLY A 9 -18.53 -26.87 17.90
C GLY A 9 -18.37 -28.04 18.87
N SER A 10 -18.28 -27.79 20.17
CA SER A 10 -18.02 -28.85 21.13
C SER A 10 -19.30 -29.65 21.43
N ASN A 11 -19.14 -30.98 21.50
CA ASN A 11 -20.21 -31.89 21.89
C ASN A 11 -20.24 -32.16 23.41
N ASN A 12 -19.30 -31.62 24.18
CA ASN A 12 -19.19 -31.87 25.62
C ASN A 12 -20.04 -30.86 26.42
N GLU A 13 -20.77 -31.35 27.42
CA GLU A 13 -21.51 -30.51 28.39
C GLU A 13 -20.57 -29.59 29.19
N MET A 14 -19.42 -30.10 29.60
CA MET A 14 -18.37 -29.36 30.31
C MET A 14 -17.30 -28.87 29.34
N SER A 15 -17.72 -28.30 28.20
CA SER A 15 -16.80 -27.85 27.17
C SER A 15 -15.98 -26.63 27.60
N LEU A 16 -14.65 -26.77 27.62
CA LEU A 16 -13.75 -25.62 27.79
C LEU A 16 -13.91 -24.60 26.66
N THR A 17 -14.11 -25.06 25.41
CA THR A 17 -14.44 -24.18 24.27
C THR A 17 -15.72 -23.39 24.53
N GLY A 18 -16.77 -24.07 25.02
CA GLY A 18 -18.02 -23.43 25.38
C GLY A 18 -17.84 -22.39 26.48
N HIS A 19 -17.08 -22.74 27.53
CA HIS A 19 -16.83 -21.86 28.67
C HIS A 19 -16.09 -20.57 28.27
N VAL A 20 -14.97 -20.69 27.55
CA VAL A 20 -14.18 -19.53 27.07
C VAL A 20 -15.05 -18.59 26.23
N VAL A 21 -15.78 -19.14 25.25
CA VAL A 21 -16.60 -18.33 24.34
C VAL A 21 -17.78 -17.68 25.07
N GLN A 22 -18.47 -18.42 25.93
CA GLN A 22 -19.59 -17.89 26.72
C GLN A 22 -19.14 -16.71 27.59
N ASN A 23 -18.05 -16.87 28.35
CA ASN A 23 -17.51 -15.81 29.20
C ASN A 23 -17.09 -14.59 28.38
N THR A 24 -16.43 -14.81 27.24
CA THR A 24 -16.00 -13.75 26.32
C THR A 24 -17.20 -12.92 25.85
N VAL A 25 -18.20 -13.59 25.27
CA VAL A 25 -19.37 -12.92 24.70
C VAL A 25 -20.19 -12.21 25.78
N HIS A 26 -20.36 -12.84 26.94
CA HIS A 26 -21.09 -12.24 28.06
C HIS A 26 -20.42 -10.96 28.55
N ARG A 27 -19.10 -10.97 28.75
CA ARG A 27 -18.36 -9.78 29.20
C ARG A 27 -18.31 -8.67 28.14
N LEU A 28 -18.27 -9.01 26.85
CA LEU A 28 -18.41 -8.02 25.77
C LEU A 28 -19.78 -7.33 25.82
N TYR A 29 -20.84 -8.09 26.13
CA TYR A 29 -22.18 -7.56 26.30
C TYR A 29 -22.30 -6.67 27.55
N GLU A 30 -21.79 -7.12 28.71
CA GLU A 30 -21.79 -6.33 29.96
C GLU A 30 -21.04 -5.00 29.82
N ARG A 31 -19.96 -4.99 29.03
CA ARG A 31 -19.18 -3.78 28.72
C ARG A 31 -19.81 -2.88 27.64
N GLY A 32 -20.98 -3.24 27.11
CA GLY A 32 -21.70 -2.47 26.10
C GLY A 32 -21.05 -2.47 24.71
N VAL A 33 -20.11 -3.38 24.45
CA VAL A 33 -19.43 -3.51 23.15
C VAL A 33 -20.38 -4.08 22.09
N ILE A 34 -21.29 -4.95 22.52
CA ILE A 34 -22.37 -5.54 21.72
C ILE A 34 -23.71 -5.34 22.45
N ASN A 35 -24.80 -5.31 21.69
CA ASN A 35 -26.15 -5.05 22.22
C ASN A 35 -27.02 -6.30 22.30
N GLU A 36 -26.69 -7.33 21.55
CA GLU A 36 -27.44 -8.59 21.50
C GLU A 36 -26.47 -9.70 21.12
N TYR A 37 -26.71 -10.91 21.64
CA TYR A 37 -25.95 -12.07 21.19
C TYR A 37 -26.74 -13.37 21.20
N ASP A 38 -26.30 -14.30 20.36
CA ASP A 38 -26.81 -15.66 20.22
C ASP A 38 -25.65 -16.66 20.40
N LEU A 39 -25.81 -17.63 21.31
CA LEU A 39 -24.88 -18.76 21.44
C LEU A 39 -25.49 -20.00 20.76
N ILE A 40 -24.87 -20.46 19.68
CA ILE A 40 -25.27 -21.63 18.91
C ILE A 40 -24.34 -22.79 19.29
N TYR A 41 -24.74 -23.57 20.28
CA TYR A 41 -24.09 -24.84 20.59
C TYR A 41 -24.55 -25.89 19.58
N LEU A 42 -23.65 -26.32 18.68
CA LEU A 42 -24.04 -27.22 17.59
C LEU A 42 -24.62 -28.54 18.08
N LYS A 43 -24.27 -29.00 19.29
CA LYS A 43 -24.87 -30.20 19.90
C LYS A 43 -26.40 -30.11 20.02
N ASP A 44 -26.96 -28.92 20.21
CA ASP A 44 -28.39 -28.69 20.45
C ASP A 44 -29.22 -28.58 19.17
N TYR A 45 -28.56 -28.56 18.00
CA TYR A 45 -29.20 -28.43 16.70
C TYR A 45 -29.12 -29.75 15.93
N ARG A 46 -30.19 -30.13 15.25
CA ARG A 46 -30.18 -31.22 14.28
C ARG A 46 -29.58 -30.70 12.97
N ILE A 47 -28.44 -31.26 12.57
CA ILE A 47 -27.76 -30.93 11.31
C ILE A 47 -27.47 -32.24 10.58
N GLU A 48 -28.22 -32.48 9.52
CA GLU A 48 -28.06 -33.64 8.66
C GLU A 48 -26.88 -33.45 7.69
N TYR A 49 -26.31 -34.57 7.24
CA TYR A 49 -25.20 -34.55 6.28
C TYR A 49 -25.57 -33.88 4.96
N CYS A 50 -24.59 -33.24 4.33
CA CYS A 50 -24.73 -32.80 2.96
C CYS A 50 -24.74 -34.02 2.03
N MET A 51 -25.76 -34.13 1.18
CA MET A 51 -25.90 -35.25 0.22
C MET A 51 -25.00 -35.10 -1.02
N GLY A 52 -24.27 -33.98 -1.16
CA GLY A 52 -23.41 -33.73 -2.32
C GLY A 52 -24.15 -33.61 -3.67
N CYS A 53 -25.47 -33.39 -3.65
CA CYS A 53 -26.31 -33.43 -4.86
C CYS A 53 -26.24 -32.17 -5.74
N SER A 54 -25.55 -31.11 -5.28
CA SER A 54 -25.40 -29.81 -5.97
C SER A 54 -26.71 -29.08 -6.33
N SER A 55 -27.86 -29.51 -5.82
CA SER A 55 -29.16 -28.88 -6.11
C SER A 55 -29.23 -27.44 -5.61
N CYS A 56 -28.60 -27.13 -4.48
CA CYS A 56 -28.59 -25.79 -3.89
C CYS A 56 -27.89 -24.74 -4.77
N PHE A 57 -26.89 -25.13 -5.56
CA PHE A 57 -26.20 -24.26 -6.51
C PHE A 57 -27.11 -23.87 -7.68
N LYS A 58 -27.96 -24.81 -8.13
CA LYS A 58 -28.89 -24.61 -9.24
C LYS A 58 -30.16 -23.87 -8.83
N THR A 59 -30.76 -24.27 -7.71
CA THR A 59 -32.11 -23.81 -7.29
C THR A 59 -32.07 -22.67 -6.29
N GLY A 60 -30.95 -22.47 -5.60
CA GLY A 60 -30.83 -21.47 -4.54
C GLY A 60 -31.39 -21.93 -3.19
N SER A 61 -31.92 -23.16 -3.09
CA SER A 61 -32.46 -23.75 -1.86
C SER A 61 -31.91 -25.15 -1.60
N CYS A 62 -31.73 -25.54 -0.34
CA CYS A 62 -31.36 -26.90 0.01
C CYS A 62 -32.62 -27.66 0.45
N GLY A 63 -32.93 -28.79 -0.18
CA GLY A 63 -34.07 -29.63 0.21
C GLY A 63 -33.96 -30.20 1.63
N MET A 64 -32.75 -30.24 2.20
CA MET A 64 -32.55 -30.66 3.58
C MET A 64 -32.98 -29.61 4.62
N ASP A 65 -33.18 -28.35 4.21
CA ASP A 65 -33.55 -27.26 5.14
C ASP A 65 -34.98 -27.43 5.71
N ILE A 66 -35.79 -28.38 5.20
CA ILE A 66 -37.11 -28.73 5.77
C ILE A 66 -37.04 -29.88 6.79
N VAL A 67 -35.92 -30.60 6.85
CA VAL A 67 -35.76 -31.77 7.73
C VAL A 67 -34.89 -31.51 8.94
N ASP A 68 -34.17 -30.39 8.96
CA ASP A 68 -33.19 -30.06 10.00
C ASP A 68 -33.11 -28.55 10.29
N ASP A 69 -32.29 -28.19 11.27
CA ASP A 69 -32.28 -26.83 11.83
C ASP A 69 -31.34 -25.87 11.11
N MET A 70 -30.80 -26.25 9.94
CA MET A 70 -29.86 -25.43 9.19
C MET A 70 -30.47 -24.10 8.73
N LYS A 71 -31.78 -24.05 8.48
CA LYS A 71 -32.48 -22.81 8.13
C LYS A 71 -32.35 -21.79 9.27
N LEU A 72 -32.64 -22.20 10.50
CA LEU A 72 -32.56 -21.36 11.69
C LEU A 72 -31.12 -20.86 11.94
N ILE A 73 -30.13 -21.72 11.77
CA ILE A 73 -28.72 -21.32 11.93
C ILE A 73 -28.34 -20.26 10.89
N ARG A 74 -28.71 -20.44 9.61
CA ARG A 74 -28.42 -19.43 8.57
C ARG A 74 -29.12 -18.10 8.83
N GLU A 75 -30.36 -18.13 9.30
CA GLU A 75 -31.10 -16.91 9.67
C GLU A 75 -30.40 -16.14 10.79
N LYS A 76 -29.93 -16.83 11.84
CA LYS A 76 -29.13 -16.20 12.91
C LYS A 76 -27.82 -15.60 12.38
N LEU A 77 -27.08 -16.34 11.56
CA LEU A 77 -25.84 -15.86 10.95
C LEU A 77 -26.08 -14.65 10.02
N LEU A 78 -27.21 -14.63 9.31
CA LEU A 78 -27.60 -13.48 8.48
C LEU A 78 -28.04 -12.28 9.33
N ASP A 79 -28.64 -12.48 10.50
CA ASP A 79 -29.07 -11.36 11.33
C ASP A 79 -27.92 -10.66 12.07
N SER A 80 -26.72 -11.26 12.13
CA SER A 80 -25.59 -10.76 12.90
C SER A 80 -24.77 -9.65 12.21
N ASP A 81 -23.95 -8.97 13.02
CA ASP A 81 -22.85 -8.09 12.60
C ASP A 81 -21.48 -8.74 12.85
N VAL A 82 -21.38 -9.56 13.91
CA VAL A 82 -20.15 -10.24 14.32
C VAL A 82 -20.41 -11.75 14.45
N ILE A 83 -19.50 -12.57 13.92
CA ILE A 83 -19.57 -14.02 13.98
C ILE A 83 -18.31 -14.58 14.65
N ILE A 84 -18.48 -15.35 15.73
CA ILE A 84 -17.41 -16.16 16.32
C ILE A 84 -17.60 -17.61 15.88
N MET A 85 -16.59 -18.20 15.25
CA MET A 85 -16.54 -19.64 14.97
C MET A 85 -15.58 -20.31 15.94
N ALA A 86 -16.11 -21.11 16.87
CA ALA A 86 -15.32 -21.73 17.91
C ALA A 86 -15.35 -23.27 17.83
N ALA A 87 -14.18 -23.88 17.76
CA ALA A 87 -14.05 -25.33 17.64
C ALA A 87 -12.96 -25.90 18.56
N PRO A 88 -13.24 -27.00 19.28
CA PRO A 88 -12.17 -27.80 19.86
C PRO A 88 -11.42 -28.56 18.75
N VAL A 89 -10.15 -28.90 18.98
CA VAL A 89 -9.38 -29.74 18.06
C VAL A 89 -9.68 -31.21 18.33
N TYR A 90 -10.41 -31.88 17.44
CA TYR A 90 -10.64 -33.32 17.46
C TYR A 90 -9.93 -33.96 16.27
N PHE A 91 -8.92 -34.80 16.55
CA PHE A 91 -8.08 -35.46 15.55
C PHE A 91 -7.52 -34.50 14.50
N LEU A 92 -6.82 -33.45 14.96
CA LEU A 92 -6.19 -32.41 14.12
C LEU A 92 -7.16 -31.66 13.19
N ASN A 93 -8.47 -31.69 13.45
CA ASN A 93 -9.46 -30.94 12.69
C ASN A 93 -10.61 -30.42 13.59
N VAL A 94 -11.56 -29.70 12.99
CA VAL A 94 -12.84 -29.35 13.65
C VAL A 94 -13.66 -30.61 13.93
N PRO A 95 -14.55 -30.61 14.93
CA PRO A 95 -15.42 -31.75 15.21
C PRO A 95 -16.31 -32.11 14.02
N GLY A 96 -16.66 -33.40 13.87
CA GLY A 96 -17.49 -33.86 12.74
C GLY A 96 -18.81 -33.11 12.59
N LYS A 97 -19.48 -32.78 13.70
CA LYS A 97 -20.73 -31.98 13.66
C LYS A 97 -20.50 -30.54 13.16
N PHE A 98 -19.36 -29.94 13.49
CA PHE A 98 -18.94 -28.66 12.93
C PHE A 98 -18.66 -28.79 11.44
N LYS A 99 -18.00 -29.87 11.01
CA LYS A 99 -17.78 -30.13 9.59
C LYS A 99 -19.08 -30.29 8.81
N ASN A 100 -20.09 -30.96 9.37
CA ASN A 100 -21.42 -31.06 8.78
C ASN A 100 -22.07 -29.68 8.56
N LEU A 101 -21.98 -28.77 9.55
CA LEU A 101 -22.41 -27.38 9.38
C LEU A 101 -21.72 -26.75 8.15
N LEU A 102 -20.39 -26.87 8.05
CA LEU A 102 -19.61 -26.30 6.97
C LEU A 102 -20.00 -26.87 5.60
N ASP A 103 -20.20 -28.19 5.50
CA ASP A 103 -20.66 -28.84 4.26
C ASP A 103 -22.08 -28.40 3.85
N ARG A 104 -22.89 -28.01 4.81
CA ARG A 104 -24.23 -27.46 4.55
C ARG A 104 -24.17 -25.97 4.15
N LEU A 105 -23.06 -25.27 4.39
CA LEU A 105 -22.85 -23.87 3.98
C LEU A 105 -22.20 -23.72 2.59
N SER A 106 -21.97 -24.80 1.82
CA SER A 106 -21.25 -24.72 0.54
C SER A 106 -21.85 -23.71 -0.46
N ARG A 107 -23.18 -23.60 -0.54
CA ARG A 107 -23.85 -22.59 -1.38
C ARG A 107 -23.48 -21.18 -0.92
N ASP A 108 -23.45 -20.95 0.38
CA ASP A 108 -23.26 -19.62 0.96
C ASP A 108 -21.82 -19.12 0.72
N ILE A 109 -20.84 -20.02 0.61
CA ILE A 109 -19.46 -19.73 0.18
C ILE A 109 -19.44 -19.20 -1.28
N HIS A 110 -20.14 -19.86 -2.19
CA HIS A 110 -20.16 -19.47 -3.62
C HIS A 110 -20.80 -18.09 -3.87
N LEU A 111 -21.60 -17.62 -2.91
CA LEU A 111 -22.26 -16.33 -2.96
C LEU A 111 -21.55 -15.26 -2.11
N MET A 112 -20.51 -15.63 -1.36
CA MET A 112 -19.93 -14.79 -0.30
C MET A 112 -21.01 -14.19 0.59
N LYS A 113 -21.98 -15.04 0.99
CA LYS A 113 -23.30 -14.63 1.47
C LYS A 113 -23.28 -13.73 2.69
N TYR A 114 -22.22 -13.82 3.50
CA TYR A 114 -22.10 -13.12 4.78
C TYR A 114 -21.21 -11.87 4.68
N ALA A 115 -20.94 -11.38 3.47
CA ALA A 115 -20.24 -10.12 3.23
C ALA A 115 -20.80 -8.95 4.06
N GLY A 116 -19.91 -8.16 4.65
CA GLY A 116 -20.26 -7.06 5.54
C GLY A 116 -20.40 -7.43 7.02
N ARG A 117 -19.83 -8.56 7.44
CA ARG A 117 -19.77 -9.00 8.85
C ARG A 117 -18.33 -9.22 9.29
N TYR A 118 -18.06 -9.01 10.58
CA TYR A 118 -16.76 -9.33 11.16
C TYR A 118 -16.71 -10.75 11.71
N GLY A 119 -15.52 -11.34 11.61
CA GLY A 119 -15.27 -12.71 12.03
C GLY A 119 -14.14 -12.80 13.05
N PHE A 120 -14.34 -13.65 14.05
CA PHE A 120 -13.26 -14.15 14.91
C PHE A 120 -13.33 -15.68 14.95
N THR A 121 -12.18 -16.34 15.14
CA THR A 121 -12.15 -17.78 15.39
C THR A 121 -11.55 -18.07 16.76
N VAL A 122 -12.08 -19.07 17.46
CA VAL A 122 -11.52 -19.55 18.73
C VAL A 122 -11.26 -21.05 18.63
N THR A 123 -9.99 -21.42 18.56
CA THR A 123 -9.55 -22.81 18.53
C THR A 123 -9.03 -23.21 19.91
N VAL A 124 -9.59 -24.29 20.48
CA VAL A 124 -9.19 -24.78 21.81
C VAL A 124 -8.65 -26.21 21.70
N THR A 125 -7.48 -26.45 22.26
CA THR A 125 -6.88 -27.79 22.32
C THR A 125 -6.21 -28.03 23.67
N ASN A 126 -5.99 -29.30 24.02
CA ASN A 126 -5.18 -29.65 25.17
C ASN A 126 -3.69 -29.56 24.86
N SER A 127 -3.27 -29.87 23.63
CA SER A 127 -1.84 -30.00 23.29
C SER A 127 -1.51 -29.50 21.88
N SER A 128 -2.04 -30.12 20.82
CA SER A 128 -1.61 -29.87 19.43
C SER A 128 -2.77 -29.61 18.46
N GLY A 129 -2.44 -29.21 17.22
CA GLY A 129 -3.39 -28.99 16.12
C GLY A 129 -4.11 -27.64 16.11
N ALA A 130 -3.76 -26.73 17.02
CA ALA A 130 -4.37 -25.40 17.12
C ALA A 130 -4.21 -24.59 15.82
N ASP A 131 -3.00 -24.56 15.25
CA ASP A 131 -2.70 -23.77 14.05
C ASP A 131 -3.48 -24.28 12.82
N THR A 132 -3.50 -25.60 12.61
CA THR A 132 -4.21 -26.23 11.49
C THR A 132 -5.70 -25.91 11.51
N VAL A 133 -6.35 -26.06 12.67
CA VAL A 133 -7.78 -25.78 12.82
C VAL A 133 -8.07 -24.29 12.74
N SER A 134 -7.22 -23.46 13.36
CA SER A 134 -7.35 -22.01 13.33
C SER A 134 -7.27 -21.46 11.90
N GLU A 135 -6.31 -21.91 11.10
CA GLU A 135 -6.18 -21.49 9.70
C GLU A 135 -7.34 -22.01 8.85
N TYR A 136 -7.80 -23.25 9.08
CA TYR A 136 -8.97 -23.79 8.40
C TYR A 136 -10.22 -22.94 8.64
N LEU A 137 -10.51 -22.56 9.90
CA LEU A 137 -11.65 -21.71 10.23
C LEU A 137 -11.51 -20.29 9.66
N LYS A 138 -10.30 -19.72 9.64
CA LYS A 138 -10.02 -18.43 8.98
C LYS A 138 -10.40 -18.48 7.50
N ILE A 139 -9.93 -19.49 6.77
CA ILE A 139 -10.23 -19.67 5.34
C ILE A 139 -11.73 -19.83 5.12
N VAL A 140 -12.42 -20.59 5.97
CA VAL A 140 -13.87 -20.75 5.90
C VAL A 140 -14.59 -19.41 6.07
N GLN A 141 -14.24 -18.61 7.07
CA GLN A 141 -14.84 -17.28 7.27
C GLN A 141 -14.61 -16.37 6.05
N LEU A 142 -13.38 -16.29 5.55
CA LEU A 142 -13.07 -15.50 4.36
C LEU A 142 -13.85 -15.96 3.13
N SER A 143 -13.99 -17.28 2.94
CA SER A 143 -14.74 -17.88 1.84
C SER A 143 -16.24 -17.55 1.90
N LEU A 144 -16.79 -17.36 3.10
CA LEU A 144 -18.16 -16.92 3.33
C LEU A 144 -18.37 -15.41 3.11
N GLY A 145 -17.30 -14.67 2.80
CA GLY A 145 -17.31 -13.20 2.73
C GLY A 145 -17.16 -12.50 4.08
N ILE A 146 -16.86 -13.23 5.16
CA ILE A 146 -16.71 -12.64 6.50
C ILE A 146 -15.32 -12.00 6.61
N THR A 147 -15.28 -10.77 7.11
CA THR A 147 -14.04 -10.04 7.40
C THR A 147 -13.40 -10.59 8.66
N ASN A 148 -12.55 -11.61 8.52
CA ASN A 148 -11.82 -12.19 9.64
C ASN A 148 -10.82 -11.18 10.26
N LEU A 149 -11.03 -10.84 11.52
CA LEU A 149 -10.25 -9.84 12.25
C LEU A 149 -9.12 -10.47 13.04
N ASN A 150 -9.40 -11.59 13.72
CA ASN A 150 -8.37 -12.34 14.42
C ASN A 150 -8.73 -13.81 14.66
N ASN A 151 -7.70 -14.61 14.94
CA ASN A 151 -7.80 -16.04 15.17
C ASN A 151 -7.09 -16.42 16.48
N TYR A 152 -7.88 -16.77 17.49
CA TYR A 152 -7.40 -17.07 18.83
C TYR A 152 -7.17 -18.57 19.01
N ARG A 153 -6.04 -18.91 19.61
CA ARG A 153 -5.57 -20.29 19.81
C ARG A 153 -5.28 -20.49 21.28
N TYR A 154 -6.07 -21.30 21.95
CA TYR A 154 -5.88 -21.65 23.35
C TYR A 154 -5.36 -23.08 23.48
N ILE A 155 -4.21 -23.23 24.15
CA ILE A 155 -3.60 -24.52 24.46
C ILE A 155 -3.61 -24.66 25.98
N ASN A 156 -4.49 -25.52 26.50
CA ASN A 156 -4.78 -25.64 27.94
C ASN A 156 -3.53 -25.91 28.81
N MET A 157 -2.51 -26.59 28.26
CA MET A 157 -1.27 -26.87 29.00
C MET A 157 -0.39 -25.64 29.26
N ASN A 158 -0.64 -24.51 28.58
CA ASN A 158 0.30 -23.39 28.54
C ASN A 158 -0.12 -22.19 29.39
N GLU A 159 -1.42 -21.94 29.56
CA GLU A 159 -1.92 -20.74 30.25
C GLU A 159 -3.33 -20.95 30.84
N SER A 160 -3.71 -20.09 31.80
CA SER A 160 -5.06 -20.11 32.40
C SER A 160 -6.12 -19.68 31.38
N SER A 161 -7.25 -20.39 31.37
CA SER A 161 -8.39 -20.03 30.50
C SER A 161 -8.98 -18.66 30.82
N GLU A 162 -8.83 -18.18 32.05
CA GLU A 162 -9.30 -16.85 32.49
C GLU A 162 -8.41 -15.73 31.93
N ASP A 163 -7.08 -15.90 32.00
CA ASP A 163 -6.11 -14.93 31.48
C ASP A 163 -6.22 -14.83 29.95
N PHE A 164 -6.39 -15.98 29.28
CA PHE A 164 -6.68 -16.03 27.85
C PHE A 164 -8.00 -15.32 27.52
N THR A 165 -9.06 -15.55 28.30
CA THR A 165 -10.37 -14.90 28.10
C THR A 165 -10.26 -13.38 28.21
N ASN A 166 -9.53 -12.87 29.20
CA ASN A 166 -9.32 -11.43 29.33
C ASN A 166 -8.55 -10.86 28.13
N THR A 167 -7.51 -11.56 27.69
CA THR A 167 -6.71 -11.14 26.52
C THR A 167 -7.55 -11.05 25.25
N ILE A 168 -8.40 -12.04 24.97
CA ILE A 168 -9.25 -12.02 23.77
C ILE A 168 -10.34 -10.96 23.85
N ILE A 169 -10.88 -10.64 25.04
CA ILE A 169 -11.86 -9.56 25.19
C ILE A 169 -11.23 -8.23 24.80
N GLU A 170 -10.06 -7.89 25.36
CA GLU A 170 -9.39 -6.62 25.05
C GLU A 170 -9.03 -6.52 23.56
N ASP A 171 -8.52 -7.60 22.96
CA ASP A 171 -8.21 -7.61 21.52
C ASP A 171 -9.48 -7.51 20.66
N ILE A 172 -10.58 -8.21 20.99
CA ILE A 172 -11.85 -8.08 20.24
C ILE A 172 -12.35 -6.63 20.30
N ILE A 173 -12.33 -5.99 21.48
CA ILE A 173 -12.73 -4.59 21.65
C ILE A 173 -11.87 -3.69 20.77
N GLN A 174 -10.55 -3.83 20.88
CA GLN A 174 -9.61 -3.03 20.09
C GLN A 174 -9.83 -3.24 18.58
N LYS A 175 -10.01 -4.49 18.14
CA LYS A 175 -10.22 -4.82 16.72
C LYS A 175 -11.54 -4.27 16.21
N LEU A 176 -12.64 -4.44 16.95
CA LEU A 176 -13.96 -3.94 16.55
C LEU A 176 -14.02 -2.41 16.54
N ASN A 177 -13.29 -1.73 17.42
CA ASN A 177 -13.21 -0.27 17.45
C ASN A 177 -12.23 0.29 16.39
N GLY A 178 -11.18 -0.45 16.05
CA GLY A 178 -10.20 -0.07 15.04
C GLY A 178 -10.54 -0.54 13.62
N GLN A 179 -11.62 -1.31 13.43
CA GLN A 179 -12.07 -1.69 12.10
C GLN A 179 -12.80 -0.52 11.45
N CYS A 180 -12.35 -0.23 10.23
CA CYS A 180 -12.91 0.87 9.47
C CYS A 180 -13.65 0.38 8.22
N THR A 181 -13.31 -0.80 7.71
CA THR A 181 -13.91 -1.40 6.52
C THR A 181 -14.24 -2.88 6.73
N PHE A 182 -15.14 -3.41 5.90
CA PHE A 182 -15.37 -4.85 5.75
C PHE A 182 -14.39 -5.49 4.77
N SER A 183 -13.66 -4.70 4.00
CA SER A 183 -12.80 -5.25 2.96
C SER A 183 -11.37 -5.46 3.42
N LYS A 184 -10.76 -6.51 2.89
CA LYS A 184 -9.35 -6.83 3.02
C LYS A 184 -8.85 -7.31 1.67
N TYR A 185 -7.54 -7.20 1.46
CA TYR A 185 -6.89 -7.61 0.21
C TYR A 185 -7.34 -8.99 -0.31
N TYR A 186 -7.38 -10.00 0.58
CA TYR A 186 -7.79 -11.35 0.20
C TYR A 186 -9.26 -11.41 -0.25
N LEU A 187 -10.15 -10.70 0.43
CA LEU A 187 -11.58 -10.65 0.09
C LEU A 187 -11.81 -9.94 -1.24
N GLU A 188 -11.06 -8.88 -1.53
CA GLU A 188 -11.05 -8.22 -2.84
C GLU A 188 -10.67 -9.19 -3.96
N LYS A 189 -9.58 -9.94 -3.78
CA LYS A 189 -9.17 -10.98 -4.73
C LYS A 189 -10.23 -12.06 -4.92
N LEU A 190 -10.75 -12.58 -3.82
CA LEU A 190 -11.75 -13.64 -3.84
C LEU A 190 -13.02 -13.18 -4.55
N PHE A 191 -13.47 -11.95 -4.29
CA PHE A 191 -14.60 -11.33 -4.97
C PHE A 191 -14.38 -11.19 -6.46
N ILE A 192 -13.23 -10.64 -6.90
CA ILE A 192 -12.91 -10.49 -8.33
C ILE A 192 -12.91 -11.86 -9.02
N MET A 193 -12.33 -12.87 -8.37
CA MET A 193 -12.31 -14.24 -8.88
C MET A 193 -13.74 -14.81 -9.02
N CYS A 194 -14.55 -14.74 -7.97
CA CYS A 194 -15.94 -15.20 -7.98
C CYS A 194 -16.77 -14.46 -9.02
N ARG A 195 -16.69 -13.12 -9.06
CA ARG A 195 -17.38 -12.29 -10.05
C ARG A 195 -17.03 -12.72 -11.46
N LYS A 196 -15.74 -12.87 -11.78
CA LYS A 196 -15.29 -13.32 -13.10
C LYS A 196 -15.87 -14.70 -13.44
N LEU A 197 -15.78 -15.65 -12.50
CA LEU A 197 -16.25 -17.03 -12.69
C LEU A 197 -17.76 -17.09 -12.98
N TYR A 198 -18.58 -16.42 -12.17
CA TYR A 198 -20.04 -16.56 -12.24
C TYR A 198 -20.71 -15.63 -13.26
N THR A 199 -20.16 -14.46 -13.56
CA THR A 199 -20.73 -13.56 -14.59
C THR A 199 -20.47 -14.06 -16.01
N GLN A 200 -19.35 -14.75 -16.25
CA GLN A 200 -19.01 -15.33 -17.56
C GLN A 200 -19.76 -16.64 -17.86
N SER A 201 -20.39 -17.24 -16.85
CA SER A 201 -21.13 -18.49 -17.02
C SER A 201 -22.43 -18.27 -17.82
N LEU A 202 -22.62 -19.11 -18.85
CA LEU A 202 -23.83 -19.16 -19.67
C LEU A 202 -24.95 -19.99 -19.02
N LEU A 203 -24.65 -20.74 -17.96
CA LEU A 203 -25.65 -21.51 -17.22
C LEU A 203 -26.53 -20.54 -16.41
N ALA A 204 -27.84 -20.82 -16.36
CA ALA A 204 -28.80 -20.07 -15.54
C ALA A 204 -29.03 -20.80 -14.20
N THR A 205 -28.00 -20.84 -13.36
CA THR A 205 -28.09 -21.36 -11.98
C THR A 205 -28.44 -20.24 -11.00
N ALA A 206 -28.94 -20.57 -9.81
CA ALA A 206 -29.17 -19.60 -8.76
C ALA A 206 -27.92 -18.78 -8.40
N GLU A 207 -26.73 -19.38 -8.46
CA GLU A 207 -25.47 -18.67 -8.27
C GLU A 207 -25.24 -17.62 -9.36
N THR A 208 -25.31 -18.03 -10.63
CA THR A 208 -25.12 -17.08 -11.75
C THR A 208 -26.17 -15.98 -11.73
N ASN A 209 -27.42 -16.30 -11.36
CA ASN A 209 -28.48 -15.32 -11.25
C ASN A 209 -28.22 -14.33 -10.11
N TYR A 210 -27.70 -14.79 -8.97
CA TYR A 210 -27.26 -13.91 -7.88
C TYR A 210 -26.17 -12.95 -8.33
N TRP A 211 -25.10 -13.45 -8.97
CA TRP A 211 -23.99 -12.63 -9.45
C TRP A 211 -24.35 -11.68 -10.60
N LYS A 212 -25.43 -11.98 -11.35
CA LYS A 212 -25.98 -11.12 -12.42
C LYS A 212 -27.01 -10.10 -11.91
N GLN A 213 -27.37 -10.11 -10.62
CA GLN A 213 -28.23 -9.06 -10.07
C GLN A 213 -27.54 -7.70 -10.23
N LYS A 214 -28.31 -6.67 -10.60
CA LYS A 214 -27.76 -5.34 -10.90
C LYS A 214 -26.84 -4.80 -9.79
N TRP A 215 -27.23 -4.96 -8.52
CA TRP A 215 -26.45 -4.45 -7.39
C TRP A 215 -25.12 -5.21 -7.19
N VAL A 216 -25.06 -6.51 -7.51
CA VAL A 216 -23.81 -7.28 -7.45
C VAL A 216 -22.91 -6.97 -8.64
N ALA A 217 -23.50 -6.93 -9.83
CA ALA A 217 -22.79 -6.67 -11.08
C ALA A 217 -22.17 -5.27 -11.12
N ASN A 218 -22.81 -4.29 -10.49
CA ASN A 218 -22.33 -2.91 -10.40
C ASN A 218 -21.30 -2.68 -9.30
N ALA A 219 -21.04 -3.65 -8.42
CA ALA A 219 -19.99 -3.52 -7.40
C ALA A 219 -18.61 -3.76 -8.05
N HIS A 220 -17.73 -2.76 -7.97
CA HIS A 220 -16.41 -2.80 -8.60
C HIS A 220 -15.41 -3.61 -7.78
N ASN A 221 -15.57 -3.58 -6.46
CA ASN A 221 -14.71 -4.20 -5.46
C ASN A 221 -15.57 -4.90 -4.37
N PHE A 222 -14.94 -5.72 -3.54
CA PHE A 222 -15.59 -6.43 -2.43
C PHE A 222 -16.16 -5.47 -1.40
N LYS A 223 -15.49 -4.34 -1.15
CA LYS A 223 -15.99 -3.29 -0.24
C LYS A 223 -17.38 -2.80 -0.62
N GLU A 224 -17.59 -2.39 -1.87
CA GLU A 224 -18.89 -1.98 -2.39
C GLU A 224 -19.91 -3.12 -2.29
N PHE A 225 -19.49 -4.33 -2.67
CA PHE A 225 -20.35 -5.51 -2.58
C PHE A 225 -20.80 -5.77 -1.14
N ALA A 226 -19.89 -5.72 -0.16
CA ALA A 226 -20.19 -5.91 1.26
C ALA A 226 -21.11 -4.80 1.80
N LEU A 227 -20.87 -3.54 1.42
CA LEU A 227 -21.70 -2.40 1.79
C LEU A 227 -23.14 -2.57 1.28
N GLN A 228 -23.28 -2.87 -0.01
CA GLN A 228 -24.59 -3.08 -0.66
C GLN A 228 -25.29 -4.32 -0.10
N ASN A 229 -24.54 -5.39 0.22
CA ASN A 229 -25.09 -6.57 0.86
C ASN A 229 -25.76 -6.23 2.19
N ARG A 230 -25.14 -5.38 3.03
CA ARG A 230 -25.75 -4.91 4.29
C ARG A 230 -26.97 -4.01 4.06
N LEU A 231 -26.89 -3.09 3.10
CA LEU A 231 -28.03 -2.21 2.77
C LEU A 231 -29.25 -3.00 2.28
N ASN A 232 -29.04 -4.04 1.46
CA ASN A 232 -30.09 -4.94 1.01
C ASN A 232 -30.72 -5.77 2.14
N GLU A 233 -29.99 -5.98 3.24
CA GLU A 233 -30.48 -6.59 4.47
C GLU A 233 -31.16 -5.57 5.41
N HIS A 234 -31.37 -4.33 4.95
CA HIS A 234 -31.86 -3.20 5.76
C HIS A 234 -30.99 -2.92 6.99
N ARG A 235 -29.70 -3.24 6.93
CA ARG A 235 -28.70 -2.96 7.95
C ARG A 235 -27.86 -1.77 7.50
N THR A 236 -27.72 -0.76 8.36
CA THR A 236 -26.73 0.30 8.13
C THR A 236 -25.34 -0.27 8.31
N PRO A 237 -24.45 -0.15 7.32
CA PRO A 237 -23.07 -0.61 7.40
C PRO A 237 -22.19 0.24 8.33
N TYR A 238 -22.77 1.26 8.97
CA TYR A 238 -22.04 2.23 9.78
C TYR A 238 -21.61 1.64 11.12
N ILE A 239 -20.32 1.73 11.39
CA ILE A 239 -19.77 1.61 12.74
C ILE A 239 -19.30 3.00 13.09
N ASP A 240 -20.02 3.62 14.03
CA ASP A 240 -19.50 4.77 14.72
C ASP A 240 -18.29 4.31 15.53
N ASN A 241 -17.08 4.67 15.08
CA ASN A 241 -15.86 4.43 15.84
C ASN A 241 -15.68 5.44 16.97
N GLY A 242 -16.61 6.39 17.14
CA GLY A 242 -16.57 7.44 18.17
C GLY A 242 -15.51 8.52 17.91
N VAL A 243 -14.76 8.42 16.82
CA VAL A 243 -13.70 9.36 16.44
C VAL A 243 -14.27 10.38 15.46
N ARG A 244 -14.25 11.65 15.86
CA ARG A 244 -14.63 12.77 14.99
C ARG A 244 -13.41 13.28 14.23
N PRO A 245 -13.57 13.84 13.01
CA PRO A 245 -12.47 14.43 12.25
C PRO A 245 -11.60 15.37 13.10
N GLU A 246 -12.23 16.28 13.85
CA GLU A 246 -11.58 17.28 14.71
C GLU A 246 -10.75 16.70 15.87
N ASP A 247 -10.91 15.41 16.16
CA ASP A 247 -10.22 14.70 17.23
C ASP A 247 -8.98 13.94 16.75
N ILE A 248 -8.63 14.02 15.46
CA ILE A 248 -7.52 13.23 14.87
C ILE A 248 -6.17 13.93 15.03
N PHE A 249 -6.11 15.24 14.82
CA PHE A 249 -4.86 15.99 14.81
C PHE A 249 -4.76 17.01 15.93
N SER A 250 -3.52 17.32 16.32
CA SER A 250 -3.18 18.40 17.25
C SER A 250 -1.95 19.13 16.73
N PHE A 251 -2.16 20.17 15.92
CA PHE A 251 -1.07 21.03 15.49
C PHE A 251 -0.64 21.97 16.62
N THR A 252 0.59 21.80 17.09
CA THR A 252 1.22 22.83 17.92
C THR A 252 1.86 23.87 17.00
N ASP A 253 1.76 25.15 17.35
CA ASP A 253 2.19 26.28 16.52
C ASP A 253 3.73 26.43 16.49
N LYS A 254 4.44 25.35 16.18
CA LYS A 254 5.89 25.24 16.32
C LYS A 254 6.67 25.62 15.06
N SER A 255 6.04 25.58 13.88
CA SER A 255 6.69 25.97 12.62
C SER A 255 6.14 27.29 12.09
N ASN A 256 7.00 28.31 11.99
CA ASN A 256 6.71 29.61 11.33
C ASN A 256 6.73 29.51 9.80
N VAL A 257 6.65 28.30 9.24
CA VAL A 257 6.84 28.04 7.80
C VAL A 257 5.55 28.34 7.02
N CYS A 258 4.41 27.97 7.60
CA CYS A 258 3.09 28.11 7.00
C CYS A 258 2.28 29.16 7.76
N ASN A 259 1.55 30.01 7.02
CA ASN A 259 0.63 30.96 7.64
C ASN A 259 -0.55 30.24 8.36
N TYR A 260 -1.21 30.94 9.27
CA TYR A 260 -2.27 30.37 10.11
C TYR A 260 -3.46 29.83 9.31
N GLU A 261 -3.87 30.54 8.26
CA GLU A 261 -5.01 30.16 7.42
C GLU A 261 -4.75 28.85 6.66
N ASN A 262 -3.58 28.74 6.02
CA ASN A 262 -3.16 27.52 5.34
C ASN A 262 -3.02 26.35 6.32
N LYS A 263 -2.51 26.57 7.54
CA LYS A 263 -2.44 25.51 8.59
C LYS A 263 -3.81 24.90 8.88
N ILE A 264 -4.85 25.73 9.07
CA ILE A 264 -6.22 25.26 9.30
C ILE A 264 -6.73 24.43 8.11
N GLN A 265 -6.46 24.88 6.88
CA GLN A 265 -6.89 24.14 5.70
C GLN A 265 -6.15 22.80 5.53
N ILE A 266 -4.85 22.75 5.85
CA ILE A 266 -4.08 21.50 5.86
C ILE A 266 -4.64 20.53 6.90
N GLU A 267 -4.94 21.01 8.11
CA GLU A 267 -5.57 20.18 9.16
C GLU A 267 -6.90 19.60 8.66
N LYS A 268 -7.79 20.42 8.10
CA LYS A 268 -9.06 19.95 7.51
C LYS A 268 -8.85 18.93 6.40
N TYR A 269 -7.85 19.12 5.54
CA TYR A 269 -7.52 18.18 4.47
C TYR A 269 -7.11 16.81 5.03
N LEU A 270 -6.20 16.81 6.02
CA LEU A 270 -5.73 15.61 6.69
C LEU A 270 -6.84 14.90 7.47
N GLU A 271 -7.66 15.65 8.21
CA GLU A 271 -8.81 15.12 8.94
C GLU A 271 -9.78 14.40 8.01
N LYS A 272 -10.09 14.99 6.84
CA LYS A 272 -10.94 14.35 5.82
C LYS A 272 -10.34 13.05 5.29
N ILE A 273 -9.05 13.01 5.02
CA ILE A 273 -8.36 11.80 4.55
C ILE A 273 -8.38 10.69 5.61
N PHE A 274 -8.03 11.02 6.84
CA PHE A 274 -8.04 10.02 7.92
C PHE A 274 -9.46 9.58 8.25
N PHE A 275 -10.44 10.48 8.19
CA PHE A 275 -11.85 10.12 8.37
C PHE A 275 -12.36 9.23 7.23
N ARG A 276 -11.91 9.41 5.99
CA ARG A 276 -12.19 8.46 4.90
C ARG A 276 -11.65 7.07 5.24
N PHE A 277 -10.42 6.96 5.76
CA PHE A 277 -9.91 5.66 6.22
C PHE A 277 -10.80 5.09 7.32
N LEU A 278 -11.10 5.88 8.37
CA LEU A 278 -11.91 5.47 9.53
C LEU A 278 -13.34 5.04 9.17
N THR A 279 -13.89 5.57 8.07
CA THR A 279 -15.20 5.20 7.52
C THR A 279 -15.13 4.13 6.44
N GLY A 280 -13.95 3.51 6.27
CA GLY A 280 -13.73 2.41 5.34
C GLY A 280 -13.74 2.82 3.88
N LYS A 281 -13.66 4.12 3.60
CA LYS A 281 -13.68 4.69 2.24
C LYS A 281 -12.35 4.59 1.52
N VAL A 282 -11.26 4.25 2.22
CA VAL A 282 -9.97 3.94 1.59
C VAL A 282 -9.95 2.52 1.02
N ASP A 283 -9.32 2.34 -0.14
CA ASP A 283 -9.15 1.03 -0.77
C ASP A 283 -8.09 0.18 -0.02
N PRO A 284 -8.35 -1.12 0.27
CA PRO A 284 -7.33 -2.04 0.81
C PRO A 284 -6.00 -2.10 0.05
N TYR A 285 -5.98 -1.90 -1.27
CA TYR A 285 -4.74 -1.83 -2.06
C TYR A 285 -3.86 -0.63 -1.66
N MET A 286 -4.45 0.39 -1.03
CA MET A 286 -3.78 1.61 -0.58
C MET A 286 -3.30 1.54 0.88
N HIS A 287 -3.46 0.40 1.56
CA HIS A 287 -3.01 0.23 2.96
C HIS A 287 -1.53 0.55 3.18
N SER A 288 -0.65 0.18 2.24
CA SER A 288 0.78 0.53 2.32
C SER A 288 1.02 2.04 2.21
N HIS A 289 0.31 2.71 1.32
CA HIS A 289 0.39 4.16 1.14
C HIS A 289 -0.16 4.90 2.37
N PHE A 290 -1.30 4.46 2.89
CA PHE A 290 -1.89 5.05 4.09
C PHE A 290 -1.04 4.80 5.35
N LEU A 291 -0.38 3.64 5.46
CA LEU A 291 0.56 3.36 6.55
C LEU A 291 1.74 4.34 6.54
N ILE A 292 2.29 4.66 5.35
CA ILE A 292 3.33 5.69 5.22
C ILE A 292 2.78 7.04 5.69
N LEU A 293 1.57 7.42 5.28
CA LEU A 293 0.95 8.68 5.72
C LEU A 293 0.77 8.74 7.26
N ILE A 294 0.34 7.65 7.91
CA ILE A 294 0.30 7.58 9.38
C ILE A 294 1.68 7.85 9.99
N CYS A 295 2.73 7.26 9.43
CA CYS A 295 4.10 7.43 9.90
C CYS A 295 4.58 8.88 9.74
N GLU A 296 4.25 9.55 8.63
CA GLU A 296 4.58 10.95 8.37
C GLU A 296 3.80 11.92 9.27
N CYS A 297 2.57 11.55 9.62
CA CYS A 297 1.72 12.33 10.51
C CYS A 297 1.99 12.10 12.01
N PHE A 298 2.86 11.16 12.39
CA PHE A 298 2.98 10.68 13.78
C PHE A 298 3.11 11.80 14.82
N ASP A 299 3.95 12.80 14.55
CA ASP A 299 4.23 13.90 15.47
C ASP A 299 3.03 14.84 15.72
N VAL A 300 2.00 14.76 14.88
CA VAL A 300 0.80 15.63 14.93
C VAL A 300 -0.49 14.87 15.17
N LEU A 301 -0.43 13.53 15.31
CA LEU A 301 -1.60 12.70 15.62
C LEU A 301 -1.94 12.76 17.11
N LYS A 302 -3.22 12.96 17.42
CA LYS A 302 -3.78 12.70 18.75
C LYS A 302 -3.84 11.19 18.99
N ASN A 303 -3.68 10.78 20.26
CA ASN A 303 -3.72 9.38 20.68
C ASN A 303 -2.76 8.47 19.88
N PRO A 304 -1.44 8.66 19.99
CA PRO A 304 -0.45 7.94 19.18
C PRO A 304 -0.50 6.41 19.35
N GLU A 305 -0.91 5.90 20.52
CA GLU A 305 -1.06 4.46 20.75
C GLU A 305 -2.20 3.85 19.91
N TYR A 306 -3.28 4.59 19.67
CA TYR A 306 -4.34 4.16 18.76
C TYR A 306 -3.80 4.00 17.33
N TRP A 307 -3.10 5.02 16.82
CA TRP A 307 -2.55 4.98 15.46
C TRP A 307 -1.42 3.96 15.29
N LYS A 308 -0.65 3.69 16.35
CA LYS A 308 0.28 2.56 16.41
C LYS A 308 -0.45 1.23 16.24
N ALA A 309 -1.57 1.02 16.94
CA ALA A 309 -2.37 -0.21 16.79
C ALA A 309 -3.02 -0.35 15.40
N VAL A 310 -3.46 0.76 14.80
CA VAL A 310 -3.93 0.81 13.41
C VAL A 310 -2.80 0.40 12.46
N GLY A 311 -1.62 1.02 12.61
CA GLY A 311 -0.44 0.72 11.80
C GLY A 311 0.02 -0.74 11.90
N TYR A 312 -0.02 -1.34 13.10
CA TYR A 312 0.21 -2.77 13.28
C TYR A 312 -0.76 -3.64 12.46
N THR A 313 -2.04 -3.26 12.43
CA THR A 313 -3.06 -3.99 11.66
C THR A 313 -2.82 -3.85 10.15
N LEU A 314 -2.43 -2.67 9.68
CA LEU A 314 -2.04 -2.45 8.28
C LEU A 314 -0.79 -3.27 7.91
N CYS A 315 0.22 -3.34 8.78
CA CYS A 315 1.39 -4.20 8.58
C CYS A 315 1.02 -5.68 8.43
N LYS A 316 0.03 -6.17 9.21
CA LYS A 316 -0.49 -7.53 9.08
C LYS A 316 -1.16 -7.75 7.72
N ASP A 317 -1.99 -6.80 7.29
CA ASP A 317 -2.66 -6.88 5.97
C ASP A 317 -1.63 -6.86 4.83
N ILE A 318 -0.60 -6.02 4.92
CA ILE A 318 0.50 -5.95 3.95
C ILE A 318 1.30 -7.25 3.93
N LYS A 319 1.62 -7.82 5.10
CA LYS A 319 2.29 -9.13 5.19
C LYS A 319 1.45 -10.21 4.51
N ASP A 320 0.17 -10.30 4.83
CA ASP A 320 -0.75 -11.28 4.23
C ASP A 320 -0.80 -11.09 2.70
N GLU A 321 -0.81 -9.84 2.21
CA GLU A 321 -0.73 -9.54 0.77
C GLU A 321 0.56 -10.08 0.14
N ILE A 322 1.72 -9.92 0.79
CA ILE A 322 3.01 -10.46 0.30
C ILE A 322 2.96 -11.98 0.23
N GLU A 323 2.45 -12.65 1.27
CA GLU A 323 2.33 -14.11 1.32
C GLU A 323 1.39 -14.66 0.23
N ILE A 324 0.27 -13.98 -0.03
CA ILE A 324 -0.71 -14.38 -1.05
C ILE A 324 -0.16 -14.20 -2.48
N ASN A 325 0.55 -13.10 -2.74
CA ASN A 325 1.03 -12.79 -4.08
C ASN A 325 2.35 -13.45 -4.44
N GLY A 326 3.17 -13.74 -3.42
CA GLY A 326 4.60 -13.87 -3.61
C GLY A 326 5.22 -12.57 -4.16
N ILE A 327 6.48 -12.68 -4.57
CA ILE A 327 7.35 -11.52 -4.83
C ILE A 327 8.02 -11.54 -6.21
N LYS A 328 8.00 -12.69 -6.90
CA LYS A 328 8.77 -12.90 -8.13
C LYS A 328 8.31 -11.95 -9.24
N GLY A 329 9.26 -11.19 -9.80
CA GLY A 329 9.06 -10.33 -10.98
C GLY A 329 8.32 -9.01 -10.73
N LYS A 330 8.07 -8.61 -9.47
CA LYS A 330 7.37 -7.35 -9.10
C LYS A 330 8.20 -6.53 -8.10
N LEU A 331 9.41 -6.13 -8.49
CA LEU A 331 10.45 -5.57 -7.61
C LEU A 331 10.74 -4.08 -7.88
N GLY A 332 9.72 -3.23 -7.91
CA GLY A 332 9.90 -1.78 -8.02
C GLY A 332 9.59 -1.06 -6.71
N ILE A 333 10.14 0.13 -6.46
CA ILE A 333 9.79 0.87 -5.24
C ILE A 333 8.32 1.29 -5.22
N TRP A 334 7.71 1.59 -6.37
CA TRP A 334 6.29 1.92 -6.50
C TRP A 334 5.42 0.73 -6.95
N SER A 335 5.95 -0.49 -6.96
CA SER A 335 5.20 -1.66 -7.43
C SER A 335 5.51 -2.94 -6.67
N GLY A 336 4.52 -3.82 -6.57
CA GLY A 336 4.70 -5.11 -5.91
C GLY A 336 5.08 -4.97 -4.44
N VAL A 337 6.29 -5.40 -4.08
CA VAL A 337 6.77 -5.49 -2.68
C VAL A 337 7.54 -4.27 -2.23
N GLY A 338 8.05 -3.42 -3.14
CA GLY A 338 8.89 -2.27 -2.75
C GLY A 338 8.17 -1.28 -1.84
N ILE A 339 7.01 -0.77 -2.26
CA ILE A 339 6.25 0.22 -1.47
C ILE A 339 5.78 -0.37 -0.12
N LYS A 340 5.50 -1.68 -0.12
CA LYS A 340 5.11 -2.44 1.08
C LYS A 340 6.27 -2.54 2.07
N ALA A 341 7.45 -2.86 1.57
CA ALA A 341 8.67 -2.91 2.37
C ALA A 341 9.04 -1.54 2.92
N PHE A 342 8.90 -0.49 2.10
CA PHE A 342 9.08 0.88 2.57
C PHE A 342 8.11 1.21 3.70
N ALA A 343 6.82 0.91 3.54
CA ALA A 343 5.80 1.15 4.56
C ALA A 343 6.07 0.39 5.88
N ILE A 344 6.45 -0.89 5.80
CA ILE A 344 6.83 -1.70 6.97
C ILE A 344 8.08 -1.13 7.64
N ASN A 345 9.07 -0.70 6.86
CA ASN A 345 10.31 -0.12 7.36
C ASN A 345 10.09 1.21 8.06
N GLU A 346 9.29 2.11 7.48
CA GLU A 346 8.91 3.36 8.13
C GLU A 346 8.15 3.11 9.42
N TYR A 347 7.18 2.19 9.43
CA TYR A 347 6.48 1.82 10.65
C TYR A 347 7.44 1.25 11.72
N CYS A 348 8.37 0.39 11.32
CA CYS A 348 9.38 -0.18 12.21
C CYS A 348 10.26 0.91 12.83
N ASN A 349 10.76 1.84 12.00
CA ASN A 349 11.64 2.93 12.43
C ASN A 349 10.93 3.94 13.34
N ARG A 350 9.68 4.29 13.04
CA ARG A 350 8.91 5.27 13.82
C ARG A 350 8.43 4.71 15.15
N PHE A 351 7.98 3.45 15.20
CA PHE A 351 7.33 2.88 16.38
C PHE A 351 8.18 1.87 17.16
N GLY A 352 9.37 1.50 16.67
CA GLY A 352 10.23 0.50 17.30
C GLY A 352 9.57 -0.88 17.40
N ALA A 353 8.83 -1.27 16.36
CA ALA A 353 8.00 -2.47 16.36
C ALA A 353 8.21 -3.30 15.09
N LEU A 354 7.94 -4.62 15.17
CA LEU A 354 7.98 -5.53 14.03
C LEU A 354 9.37 -5.68 13.35
N GLU A 355 10.47 -5.48 14.08
CA GLU A 355 11.85 -5.59 13.55
C GLU A 355 12.11 -6.89 12.79
N ARG A 356 11.61 -8.03 13.31
CA ARG A 356 11.76 -9.34 12.65
C ARG A 356 11.06 -9.40 11.29
N LEU A 357 9.87 -8.79 11.19
CA LEU A 357 9.14 -8.71 9.93
C LEU A 357 9.90 -7.81 8.95
N ASN A 358 10.32 -6.62 9.40
CA ASN A 358 11.07 -5.69 8.58
C ASN A 358 12.35 -6.34 8.02
N HIS A 359 13.16 -6.95 8.88
CA HIS A 359 14.37 -7.67 8.48
C HIS A 359 14.09 -8.80 7.49
N SER A 360 13.01 -9.57 7.70
CA SER A 360 12.63 -10.65 6.77
C SER A 360 12.26 -10.11 5.39
N VAL A 361 11.52 -9.00 5.33
CA VAL A 361 11.14 -8.36 4.05
C VAL A 361 12.35 -7.73 3.35
N LEU A 362 13.26 -7.09 4.08
CA LEU A 362 14.49 -6.51 3.51
C LEU A 362 15.40 -7.59 2.91
N ASN A 363 15.66 -8.69 3.63
CA ASN A 363 16.46 -9.81 3.13
C ASN A 363 15.84 -10.45 1.90
N LEU A 364 14.50 -10.56 1.89
CA LEU A 364 13.75 -11.06 0.76
C LEU A 364 13.93 -10.18 -0.49
N LEU A 365 13.85 -8.86 -0.33
CA LEU A 365 14.09 -7.90 -1.41
C LEU A 365 15.53 -7.95 -1.92
N MET A 366 16.53 -8.02 -1.03
CA MET A 366 17.93 -8.15 -1.41
C MET A 366 18.16 -9.38 -2.28
N SER A 367 17.70 -10.54 -1.83
CA SER A 367 17.92 -11.81 -2.51
C SER A 367 17.28 -11.82 -3.90
N GLU A 368 16.05 -11.32 -4.01
CA GLU A 368 15.34 -11.25 -5.28
C GLU A 368 15.93 -10.21 -6.23
N LEU A 369 16.32 -9.03 -5.72
CA LEU A 369 16.95 -7.99 -6.54
C LEU A 369 18.28 -8.47 -7.12
N GLU A 370 19.11 -9.11 -6.28
CA GLU A 370 20.39 -9.66 -6.72
C GLU A 370 20.21 -10.79 -7.75
N SER A 371 19.25 -11.68 -7.54
CA SER A 371 18.88 -12.73 -8.50
C SER A 371 18.39 -12.14 -9.84
N LEU A 372 17.57 -11.08 -9.77
CA LEU A 372 17.06 -10.39 -10.95
C LEU A 372 18.19 -9.72 -11.75
N CYS A 373 19.06 -8.94 -11.10
CA CYS A 373 20.20 -8.29 -11.73
C CYS A 373 21.18 -9.30 -12.34
N LYS A 374 21.39 -10.44 -11.66
CA LYS A 374 22.14 -11.57 -12.22
C LYS A 374 21.53 -12.05 -13.54
N SER A 375 20.21 -12.21 -13.60
CA SER A 375 19.53 -12.60 -14.85
C SER A 375 19.68 -11.56 -15.97
N TYR A 376 19.63 -10.26 -15.65
CA TYR A 376 19.84 -9.18 -16.62
C TYR A 376 21.27 -9.13 -17.15
N LEU A 377 22.26 -9.50 -16.34
CA LEU A 377 23.64 -9.62 -16.81
C LEU A 377 23.83 -10.77 -17.80
N PHE A 378 23.13 -11.89 -17.61
CA PHE A 378 23.21 -13.05 -18.52
C PHE A 378 22.41 -12.85 -19.82
N ASN A 379 21.23 -12.23 -19.75
CA ASN A 379 20.41 -11.97 -20.93
C ASN A 379 20.85 -10.67 -21.62
N GLN A 380 21.50 -10.78 -22.77
CA GLN A 380 21.99 -9.63 -23.55
C GLN A 380 20.93 -8.99 -24.46
N ASP A 381 19.68 -9.44 -24.39
CA ASP A 381 18.58 -8.92 -25.22
C ASP A 381 18.10 -7.53 -24.76
N SER A 382 17.22 -6.94 -25.55
CA SER A 382 16.73 -5.56 -25.39
C SER A 382 16.35 -5.19 -23.95
N ILE A 383 17.03 -4.19 -23.42
CA ILE A 383 16.75 -3.58 -22.10
C ILE A 383 15.42 -2.82 -22.18
N THR A 384 14.67 -2.78 -21.08
CA THR A 384 13.44 -1.97 -20.97
C THR A 384 13.58 -0.94 -19.86
N ILE A 385 12.84 0.16 -19.94
CA ILE A 385 12.87 1.23 -18.90
C ILE A 385 12.61 0.66 -17.50
N ARG A 386 11.65 -0.27 -17.39
CA ARG A 386 11.25 -0.90 -16.12
C ARG A 386 12.35 -1.75 -15.47
N GLN A 387 13.43 -2.07 -16.17
CA GLN A 387 14.52 -2.85 -15.58
C GLN A 387 15.39 -2.00 -14.66
N TYR A 388 15.65 -0.75 -15.00
CA TYR A 388 16.61 0.08 -14.26
C TYR A 388 15.98 1.27 -13.55
N ASP A 389 14.81 1.75 -13.97
CA ASP A 389 14.28 3.03 -13.50
C ASP A 389 14.05 3.12 -11.97
N VAL A 390 13.74 4.34 -11.51
CA VAL A 390 13.44 4.58 -10.10
C VAL A 390 12.11 3.93 -9.71
N CYS A 391 11.09 3.99 -10.57
CA CYS A 391 9.75 3.59 -10.17
C CYS A 391 9.53 2.07 -10.07
N PHE A 392 9.98 1.35 -11.09
CA PHE A 392 9.68 -0.06 -11.31
C PHE A 392 10.92 -0.95 -11.29
N GLY A 393 12.09 -0.37 -11.49
CA GLY A 393 13.35 -1.06 -11.68
C GLY A 393 14.29 -1.00 -10.48
N VAL A 394 15.55 -1.34 -10.79
CA VAL A 394 16.61 -1.54 -9.80
C VAL A 394 16.93 -0.26 -9.03
N CYS A 395 16.88 0.92 -9.64
CA CYS A 395 17.38 2.13 -9.00
C CYS A 395 16.61 2.49 -7.72
N GLY A 396 15.28 2.54 -7.76
CA GLY A 396 14.50 2.94 -6.58
C GLY A 396 14.59 1.93 -5.45
N LEU A 397 14.56 0.64 -5.79
CA LEU A 397 14.66 -0.41 -4.79
C LEU A 397 16.06 -0.45 -4.16
N PHE A 398 17.12 -0.37 -4.97
CA PHE A 398 18.48 -0.37 -4.44
C PHE A 398 18.77 0.89 -3.64
N TYR A 399 18.25 2.05 -4.04
CA TYR A 399 18.33 3.30 -3.25
C TYR A 399 17.77 3.13 -1.84
N PHE A 400 16.63 2.44 -1.72
CA PHE A 400 16.00 2.10 -0.44
C PHE A 400 16.83 1.10 0.36
N LEU A 401 17.36 0.04 -0.27
CA LEU A 401 18.19 -0.96 0.41
C LEU A 401 19.50 -0.36 0.95
N LEU A 402 20.12 0.57 0.22
CA LEU A 402 21.34 1.29 0.63
C LEU A 402 21.19 2.05 1.96
N ASP A 403 19.96 2.39 2.38
CA ASP A 403 19.72 3.05 3.67
C ASP A 403 19.42 2.09 4.81
N ASN A 404 18.90 0.90 4.51
CA ASN A 404 18.28 0.04 5.51
C ASN A 404 19.04 -1.29 5.71
N ILE A 405 20.11 -1.52 4.96
CA ILE A 405 20.99 -2.67 5.09
C ILE A 405 22.42 -2.20 5.30
N ASN A 406 23.19 -2.96 6.08
CA ASN A 406 24.59 -2.65 6.34
C ASN A 406 25.45 -2.86 5.08
N VAL A 407 26.61 -2.19 5.05
CA VAL A 407 27.50 -2.23 3.88
C VAL A 407 28.05 -3.62 3.57
N ASP A 408 28.27 -4.46 4.59
CA ASP A 408 28.84 -5.80 4.41
C ASP A 408 27.88 -6.72 3.66
N ASP A 409 26.60 -6.69 4.03
CA ASP A 409 25.52 -7.41 3.36
C ASP A 409 25.27 -6.86 1.95
N LEU A 410 25.36 -5.54 1.75
CA LEU A 410 25.24 -4.91 0.42
C LEU A 410 26.42 -5.29 -0.50
N GLN A 411 27.63 -5.49 0.03
CA GLN A 411 28.76 -5.99 -0.76
C GLN A 411 28.54 -7.43 -1.26
N MET A 412 27.62 -8.18 -0.65
CA MET A 412 27.18 -9.48 -1.14
C MET A 412 26.17 -9.40 -2.30
N MET A 413 25.90 -8.20 -2.84
CA MET A 413 25.07 -7.97 -4.03
C MET A 413 25.88 -7.48 -5.27
N PRO A 414 26.92 -8.21 -5.72
CA PRO A 414 27.79 -7.75 -6.79
C PRO A 414 27.08 -7.59 -8.14
N HIS A 415 26.11 -8.45 -8.47
CA HIS A 415 25.44 -8.40 -9.76
C HIS A 415 24.57 -7.15 -9.90
N THR A 416 23.99 -6.67 -8.80
CA THR A 416 23.20 -5.44 -8.78
C THR A 416 24.03 -4.23 -9.22
N ILE A 417 25.23 -4.09 -8.66
CA ILE A 417 26.13 -2.96 -8.99
C ILE A 417 26.73 -3.14 -10.38
N SER A 418 27.18 -4.36 -10.72
CA SER A 418 27.70 -4.65 -12.05
C SER A 418 26.67 -4.41 -13.15
N TYR A 419 25.38 -4.69 -12.90
CA TYR A 419 24.31 -4.39 -13.85
C TYR A 419 24.18 -2.89 -14.08
N LEU A 420 24.11 -2.08 -13.01
CA LEU A 420 24.03 -0.63 -13.13
C LEU A 420 25.26 -0.02 -13.82
N ILE A 421 26.46 -0.53 -13.54
CA ILE A 421 27.69 -0.11 -14.24
C ILE A 421 27.62 -0.46 -15.72
N ARG A 422 27.20 -1.69 -16.08
CA ARG A 422 27.05 -2.12 -17.48
C ARG A 422 26.11 -1.20 -18.27
N LEU A 423 25.04 -0.69 -17.65
CA LEU A 423 24.14 0.26 -18.32
C LEU A 423 24.86 1.54 -18.76
N THR A 424 25.92 1.95 -18.06
CA THR A 424 26.72 3.14 -18.38
C THR A 424 27.80 2.89 -19.44
N GLU A 425 28.07 1.63 -19.78
CA GLU A 425 29.06 1.27 -20.79
C GLU A 425 28.51 1.48 -22.21
N ILE A 426 29.42 1.74 -23.16
CA ILE A 426 29.09 1.80 -24.57
C ILE A 426 28.92 0.37 -25.10
N ASN A 427 27.85 0.16 -25.84
CA ASN A 427 27.57 -1.09 -26.51
C ASN A 427 28.50 -1.26 -27.72
N GLU A 428 29.35 -2.29 -27.69
CA GLU A 428 30.35 -2.55 -28.74
C GLU A 428 29.74 -2.83 -30.12
N LYS A 429 28.47 -3.26 -30.20
CA LYS A 429 27.83 -3.64 -31.47
C LYS A 429 27.33 -2.44 -32.27
N ASN A 430 26.87 -1.39 -31.60
CA ASN A 430 26.21 -0.25 -32.24
C ASN A 430 26.76 1.12 -31.79
N GLY A 431 27.72 1.16 -30.87
CA GLY A 431 28.35 2.39 -30.40
C GLY A 431 27.46 3.27 -29.51
N THR A 432 26.29 2.79 -29.09
CA THR A 432 25.37 3.56 -28.23
C THR A 432 25.58 3.25 -26.76
N PRO A 433 25.23 4.16 -25.83
CA PRO A 433 25.11 3.79 -24.42
C PRO A 433 24.11 2.65 -24.21
N ASN A 434 24.38 1.74 -23.28
CA ASN A 434 23.46 0.62 -22.98
C ASN A 434 22.11 1.07 -22.38
N PHE A 435 22.04 2.28 -21.83
CA PHE A 435 20.78 2.88 -21.39
C PHE A 435 19.95 3.53 -22.51
N LEU A 436 20.39 3.46 -23.78
CA LEU A 436 19.53 3.80 -24.92
C LEU A 436 18.53 2.65 -25.14
N ILE A 437 17.26 2.95 -24.90
CA ILE A 437 16.19 1.96 -24.92
C ILE A 437 15.55 1.93 -26.30
N ASN A 438 15.52 0.75 -26.92
CA ASN A 438 14.87 0.58 -28.22
C ASN A 438 13.35 0.76 -28.11
N SER A 439 12.67 0.79 -29.26
CA SER A 439 11.21 0.94 -29.33
C SER A 439 10.48 -0.08 -28.43
N PHE A 440 10.83 -1.37 -28.47
CA PHE A 440 10.16 -2.40 -27.66
C PHE A 440 10.25 -2.15 -26.14
N GLY A 441 11.37 -1.58 -25.67
CA GLY A 441 11.61 -1.32 -24.26
C GLY A 441 10.94 -0.05 -23.70
N GLN A 442 10.24 0.72 -24.54
CA GLN A 442 9.48 1.91 -24.12
C GLN A 442 8.21 1.53 -23.31
N LEU A 443 7.74 2.45 -22.46
CA LEU A 443 6.70 2.17 -21.46
C LEU A 443 5.29 2.04 -22.06
N ASN A 444 4.90 2.96 -22.94
CA ASN A 444 3.57 3.07 -23.54
C ASN A 444 3.65 2.96 -25.07
N GLU A 445 2.54 2.62 -25.73
CA GLU A 445 2.51 2.40 -27.18
C GLU A 445 2.83 3.67 -28.00
N GLU A 446 2.52 4.85 -27.46
CA GLU A 446 2.85 6.13 -28.10
C GLU A 446 4.36 6.34 -28.18
N ASP A 447 5.09 6.12 -27.09
CA ASP A 447 6.55 6.19 -27.03
C ASP A 447 7.19 5.11 -27.92
N LYS A 448 6.61 3.91 -27.99
CA LYS A 448 7.08 2.85 -28.90
C LYS A 448 7.03 3.31 -30.35
N GLU A 449 5.94 3.96 -30.76
CA GLU A 449 5.75 4.46 -32.12
C GLU A 449 6.59 5.71 -32.39
N LYS A 450 6.73 6.60 -31.41
CA LYS A 450 7.54 7.82 -31.49
C LYS A 450 9.03 7.51 -31.59
N TYR A 451 9.54 6.55 -30.81
CA TYR A 451 10.97 6.24 -30.72
C TYR A 451 11.33 4.91 -31.41
N LYS A 452 11.05 4.82 -32.72
CA LYS A 452 11.33 3.60 -33.52
C LYS A 452 12.80 3.16 -33.46
N LYS A 453 13.73 4.11 -33.46
CA LYS A 453 15.18 3.86 -33.33
C LYS A 453 15.65 3.82 -31.86
N GLY A 454 14.74 4.02 -30.92
CA GLY A 454 15.02 4.12 -29.49
C GLY A 454 15.23 5.55 -28.99
N ALA A 455 15.30 5.66 -27.67
CA ALA A 455 15.47 6.90 -26.95
C ALA A 455 16.18 6.69 -25.60
N ILE A 456 16.79 7.77 -25.10
CA ILE A 456 17.39 7.87 -23.79
C ILE A 456 16.46 8.71 -22.91
N ASN A 457 16.14 8.20 -21.72
CA ASN A 457 15.31 8.91 -20.76
C ASN A 457 16.18 9.66 -19.75
N LEU A 458 15.95 10.96 -19.56
CA LEU A 458 16.72 11.79 -18.63
C LEU A 458 15.98 12.10 -17.32
N GLY A 459 14.67 11.86 -17.26
CA GLY A 459 13.84 12.22 -16.09
C GLY A 459 14.19 11.42 -14.83
N MET A 460 13.84 11.93 -13.66
CA MET A 460 14.10 11.24 -12.38
C MET A 460 13.36 9.91 -12.28
N ALA A 461 12.09 9.85 -12.72
CA ALA A 461 11.25 8.67 -12.54
C ALA A 461 11.73 7.46 -13.37
N HIS A 462 12.15 7.72 -14.60
CA HIS A 462 12.35 6.72 -15.66
C HIS A 462 13.74 6.76 -16.33
N GLY A 463 14.59 7.69 -15.91
CA GLY A 463 15.79 8.05 -16.64
C GLY A 463 17.10 7.69 -15.95
N VAL A 464 18.16 8.04 -16.66
CA VAL A 464 19.55 7.70 -16.34
C VAL A 464 20.01 8.38 -15.04
N ILE A 465 19.36 9.46 -14.61
CA ILE A 465 19.74 10.18 -13.38
C ILE A 465 19.61 9.30 -12.14
N GLY A 466 18.61 8.39 -12.13
CA GLY A 466 18.46 7.41 -11.04
C GLY A 466 19.69 6.52 -10.88
N ILE A 467 20.32 6.11 -12.00
CA ILE A 467 21.55 5.31 -12.00
C ILE A 467 22.68 6.10 -11.34
N LEU A 468 22.85 7.37 -11.71
CA LEU A 468 23.90 8.23 -11.15
C LEU A 468 23.72 8.41 -9.63
N VAL A 469 22.51 8.74 -9.18
CA VAL A 469 22.22 8.94 -7.75
C VAL A 469 22.50 7.67 -6.95
N VAL A 470 22.12 6.50 -7.47
CA VAL A 470 22.31 5.23 -6.79
C VAL A 470 23.77 4.81 -6.76
N LEU A 471 24.52 4.94 -7.86
CA LEU A 471 25.95 4.60 -7.89
C LEU A 471 26.78 5.51 -6.98
N THR A 472 26.48 6.81 -6.95
CA THR A 472 27.16 7.75 -6.04
C THR A 472 26.82 7.47 -4.57
N LYS A 473 25.55 7.14 -4.25
CA LYS A 473 25.18 6.70 -2.89
C LYS A 473 25.84 5.38 -2.50
N ALA A 474 25.93 4.41 -3.42
CA ALA A 474 26.64 3.15 -3.18
C ALA A 474 28.13 3.39 -2.85
N LYS A 475 28.79 4.29 -3.60
CA LYS A 475 30.15 4.74 -3.30
C LYS A 475 30.25 5.40 -1.92
N TYR A 476 29.33 6.31 -1.60
CA TYR A 476 29.27 6.98 -0.29
C TYR A 476 29.11 6.00 0.87
N LYS A 477 28.31 4.94 0.69
CA LYS A 477 28.15 3.85 1.67
C LYS A 477 29.37 2.94 1.80
N GLY A 478 30.40 3.15 0.99
CA GLY A 478 31.66 2.41 1.05
C GLY A 478 31.69 1.13 0.22
N ILE A 479 30.73 0.95 -0.71
CA ILE A 479 30.74 -0.23 -1.59
C ILE A 479 31.87 -0.11 -2.61
N LYS A 480 32.65 -1.19 -2.74
CA LYS A 480 33.81 -1.27 -3.63
C LYS A 480 33.46 -2.11 -4.85
N CYS A 481 33.58 -1.51 -6.04
CA CYS A 481 33.41 -2.20 -7.31
C CYS A 481 34.36 -1.60 -8.34
N GLU A 482 34.94 -2.46 -9.19
CA GLU A 482 35.76 -2.00 -10.31
C GLU A 482 34.92 -1.16 -11.28
N LYS A 483 35.50 -0.12 -11.87
CA LYS A 483 34.83 0.83 -12.77
C LYS A 483 33.72 1.70 -12.17
N LEU A 484 33.43 1.62 -10.87
CA LEU A 484 32.39 2.45 -10.23
C LEU A 484 32.64 3.96 -10.46
N ASP A 485 33.87 4.42 -10.23
CA ASP A 485 34.25 5.83 -10.46
C ASP A 485 34.16 6.23 -11.93
N TYR A 486 34.53 5.33 -12.83
CA TYR A 486 34.44 5.56 -14.27
C TYR A 486 32.98 5.72 -14.72
N ALA A 487 32.08 4.84 -14.26
CA ALA A 487 30.65 4.92 -14.53
C ALA A 487 30.04 6.24 -14.02
N ILE A 488 30.38 6.65 -12.79
CA ILE A 488 29.92 7.93 -12.21
C ILE A 488 30.38 9.12 -13.06
N ASN A 489 31.65 9.16 -13.44
CA ASN A 489 32.21 10.26 -14.23
C ASN A 489 31.61 10.33 -15.64
N ASN A 490 31.36 9.19 -16.28
CA ASN A 490 30.70 9.13 -17.58
C ASN A 490 29.28 9.72 -17.51
N LEU A 491 28.53 9.39 -16.46
CA LEU A 491 27.16 9.89 -16.27
C LEU A 491 27.15 11.41 -16.03
N PHE A 492 28.04 11.95 -15.20
CA PHE A 492 28.15 13.41 -15.05
C PHE A 492 28.48 14.09 -16.38
N SER A 493 29.45 13.56 -17.11
CA SER A 493 29.86 14.10 -18.42
C SER A 493 28.71 14.08 -19.42
N PHE A 494 27.93 12.99 -19.45
CA PHE A 494 26.75 12.87 -20.28
C PHE A 494 25.69 13.94 -19.96
N TYR A 495 25.39 14.19 -18.68
CA TYR A 495 24.46 15.26 -18.29
C TYR A 495 24.98 16.66 -18.60
N ASP A 496 26.28 16.91 -18.45
CA ASP A 496 26.90 18.19 -18.82
C ASP A 496 26.84 18.42 -20.35
N GLU A 497 27.07 17.37 -21.15
CA GLU A 497 26.99 17.42 -22.61
C GLU A 497 25.57 17.71 -23.11
N GLN A 498 24.55 17.07 -22.53
CA GLN A 498 23.15 17.21 -22.93
C GLN A 498 22.45 18.47 -22.37
N CYS A 499 23.13 19.23 -21.50
CA CYS A 499 22.58 20.43 -20.88
C CYS A 499 22.55 21.64 -21.85
N ALA A 500 21.46 22.41 -21.78
CA ALA A 500 21.35 23.76 -22.35
C ALA A 500 21.23 24.81 -21.23
N SER A 501 22.00 25.89 -21.32
CA SER A 501 21.85 27.07 -20.46
C SER A 501 20.98 28.10 -21.18
N ILE A 502 19.82 28.42 -20.60
CA ILE A 502 18.81 29.31 -21.19
C ILE A 502 18.35 30.28 -20.11
N ASP A 503 18.49 31.59 -20.35
CA ASP A 503 18.08 32.66 -19.42
C ASP A 503 18.60 32.51 -17.98
N GLY A 504 19.75 31.84 -17.78
CA GLY A 504 20.35 31.58 -16.47
C GLY A 504 19.92 30.27 -15.81
N GLY A 505 18.94 29.56 -16.39
CA GLY A 505 18.53 28.22 -15.97
C GLY A 505 19.25 27.11 -16.74
N LEU A 506 19.28 25.91 -16.16
CA LEU A 506 19.82 24.69 -16.77
C LEU A 506 18.67 23.77 -17.18
N TYR A 507 18.67 23.35 -18.44
CA TYR A 507 17.59 22.57 -19.03
C TYR A 507 18.08 21.35 -19.78
N TRP A 508 17.24 20.31 -19.73
CA TRP A 508 17.41 19.05 -20.44
C TRP A 508 16.10 18.68 -21.13
N LYS A 509 16.19 17.93 -22.23
CA LYS A 509 15.01 17.24 -22.76
C LYS A 509 14.57 16.14 -21.79
N PRO A 510 13.26 15.86 -21.66
CA PRO A 510 12.79 14.75 -20.84
C PRO A 510 13.26 13.39 -21.39
N GLN A 511 13.28 13.26 -22.72
CA GLN A 511 13.78 12.12 -23.46
C GLN A 511 14.49 12.59 -24.74
N ILE A 512 15.51 11.87 -25.17
CA ILE A 512 16.31 12.15 -26.37
C ILE A 512 16.20 10.96 -27.30
N SER A 513 15.63 11.14 -28.50
CA SER A 513 15.60 10.07 -29.50
C SER A 513 17.01 9.72 -30.00
N TYR A 514 17.18 8.54 -30.60
CA TYR A 514 18.48 8.13 -31.18
C TYR A 514 19.06 9.20 -32.12
N ASP A 515 18.24 9.75 -33.04
CA ASP A 515 18.68 10.72 -34.03
C ASP A 515 19.11 12.04 -33.37
N GLU A 516 18.40 12.46 -32.32
CA GLU A 516 18.75 13.65 -31.54
C GLU A 516 20.03 13.45 -30.72
N TRP A 517 20.24 12.25 -30.18
CA TRP A 517 21.47 11.92 -29.45
C TRP A 517 22.68 11.93 -30.40
N GLU A 518 22.56 11.31 -31.57
CA GLU A 518 23.61 11.26 -32.59
C GLU A 518 24.00 12.67 -33.08
N GLN A 519 23.03 13.57 -33.18
CA GLN A 519 23.23 14.96 -33.59
C GLN A 519 23.51 15.93 -32.41
N ASN A 520 23.54 15.42 -31.18
CA ASN A 520 23.67 16.20 -29.94
C ASN A 520 22.66 17.37 -29.84
N VAL A 521 21.39 17.10 -30.17
CA VAL A 521 20.31 18.10 -30.18
C VAL A 521 19.87 18.43 -28.76
N LYS A 522 20.21 19.64 -28.32
CA LYS A 522 19.85 20.17 -27.01
C LYS A 522 18.43 20.72 -26.96
N VAL A 523 17.91 20.91 -25.75
CA VAL A 523 16.63 21.61 -25.53
C VAL A 523 16.76 23.09 -25.91
N THR A 524 15.69 23.65 -26.48
CA THR A 524 15.58 25.07 -26.84
C THR A 524 14.48 25.74 -26.02
N LYS A 525 14.45 27.07 -26.02
CA LYS A 525 13.49 27.85 -25.22
C LYS A 525 12.03 27.55 -25.58
N GLU A 526 11.75 27.23 -26.84
CA GLU A 526 10.42 26.92 -27.35
C GLU A 526 9.93 25.52 -26.93
N ASN A 527 10.85 24.64 -26.51
CA ASN A 527 10.59 23.22 -26.25
C ASN A 527 10.80 22.85 -24.76
N ILE A 528 10.80 23.83 -23.86
CA ILE A 528 10.78 23.59 -22.42
C ILE A 528 9.35 23.20 -22.05
N GLU A 529 9.12 21.93 -21.73
CA GLU A 529 7.77 21.40 -21.42
C GLU A 529 7.35 21.70 -19.98
N ARG A 530 7.95 21.01 -19.01
CA ARG A 530 7.59 21.07 -17.58
C ARG A 530 8.80 20.86 -16.69
N ALA A 531 8.78 21.47 -15.51
CA ALA A 531 9.82 21.36 -14.49
C ALA A 531 9.33 20.50 -13.32
N SER A 532 8.95 19.25 -13.60
CA SER A 532 8.37 18.36 -12.60
C SER A 532 9.39 17.41 -11.94
N TRP A 533 8.96 16.63 -10.94
CA TRP A 533 9.79 15.56 -10.37
C TRP A 533 10.11 14.49 -11.42
N CYS A 534 9.08 13.90 -12.06
CA CYS A 534 9.28 12.74 -12.92
C CYS A 534 10.06 13.08 -14.20
N TYR A 535 9.70 14.19 -14.84
CA TYR A 535 10.33 14.70 -16.07
C TYR A 535 10.49 16.22 -15.98
N GLY A 536 11.70 16.69 -16.23
CA GLY A 536 12.02 18.12 -16.21
C GLY A 536 13.29 18.43 -15.44
N SER A 537 13.71 19.69 -15.56
CA SER A 537 14.99 20.14 -15.01
C SER A 537 15.07 20.04 -13.48
N LEU A 538 13.98 20.25 -12.75
CA LEU A 538 14.02 20.25 -11.28
C LEU A 538 14.34 18.86 -10.71
N GLY A 539 13.71 17.79 -11.21
CA GLY A 539 14.05 16.43 -10.82
C GLY A 539 15.50 16.06 -11.17
N ILE A 540 15.95 16.41 -12.38
CA ILE A 540 17.33 16.16 -12.85
C ILE A 540 18.34 16.90 -11.98
N LEU A 541 18.13 18.20 -11.75
CA LEU A 541 19.02 19.04 -10.95
C LEU A 541 19.15 18.54 -9.52
N ARG A 542 18.05 18.16 -8.86
CA ARG A 542 18.10 17.60 -7.51
C ARG A 542 18.84 16.26 -7.48
N GLY A 543 18.69 15.43 -8.51
CA GLY A 543 19.49 14.22 -8.68
C GLY A 543 20.99 14.50 -8.81
N LEU A 544 21.36 15.45 -9.68
CA LEU A 544 22.75 15.85 -9.89
C LEU A 544 23.36 16.44 -8.62
N GLN A 545 22.63 17.30 -7.92
CA GLN A 545 23.02 17.87 -6.64
C GLN A 545 23.28 16.77 -5.59
N LYS A 546 22.35 15.83 -5.40
CA LYS A 546 22.54 14.71 -4.46
C LYS A 546 23.74 13.85 -4.84
N ALA A 547 23.90 13.54 -6.12
CA ALA A 547 25.04 12.78 -6.61
C ALA A 547 26.37 13.50 -6.29
N SER A 548 26.44 14.81 -6.49
CA SER A 548 27.59 15.64 -6.14
C SER A 548 27.85 15.65 -4.63
N THR A 549 26.81 15.75 -3.80
CA THR A 549 26.94 15.67 -2.34
C THR A 549 27.53 14.33 -1.89
N TYR A 550 27.07 13.20 -2.45
CA TYR A 550 27.58 11.87 -2.08
C TYR A 550 29.06 11.67 -2.41
N ILE A 551 29.58 12.32 -3.45
CA ILE A 551 31.00 12.26 -3.83
C ILE A 551 31.83 13.43 -3.29
N CYS A 552 31.23 14.28 -2.44
CA CYS A 552 31.86 15.48 -1.88
C CYS A 552 32.36 16.50 -2.93
N ASP A 553 31.68 16.62 -4.07
CA ASP A 553 31.98 17.61 -5.12
C ASP A 553 31.22 18.92 -4.85
N ILE A 554 31.83 19.77 -4.03
CA ILE A 554 31.25 21.02 -3.52
C ILE A 554 30.97 22.03 -4.65
N GLU A 555 31.79 22.05 -5.70
CA GLU A 555 31.63 22.99 -6.82
C GLU A 555 30.37 22.65 -7.62
N ARG A 556 30.22 21.38 -8.02
CA ARG A 556 29.01 20.92 -8.71
C ARG A 556 27.77 21.04 -7.84
N GLU A 557 27.85 20.72 -6.56
CA GLU A 557 26.72 20.87 -5.62
C GLU A 557 26.22 22.32 -5.61
N ASN A 558 27.13 23.30 -5.48
CA ASN A 558 26.75 24.72 -5.46
C ASN A 558 26.20 25.21 -6.81
N LYS A 559 26.75 24.73 -7.94
CA LYS A 559 26.23 25.01 -9.29
C LYS A 559 24.78 24.56 -9.41
N TYR A 560 24.48 23.30 -9.03
CA TYR A 560 23.13 22.76 -9.15
C TYR A 560 22.16 23.37 -8.15
N LYS A 561 22.59 23.65 -6.91
CA LYS A 561 21.81 24.39 -5.93
C LYS A 561 21.37 25.76 -6.46
N SER A 562 22.28 26.50 -7.09
CA SER A 562 21.98 27.82 -7.66
C SER A 562 20.99 27.71 -8.81
N ALA A 563 21.11 26.68 -9.66
CA ALA A 563 20.17 26.43 -10.76
C ALA A 563 18.77 26.03 -10.25
N ILE A 564 18.68 25.22 -9.19
CA ILE A 564 17.40 24.88 -8.53
C ILE A 564 16.74 26.15 -8.01
N LYS A 565 17.49 26.97 -7.26
CA LYS A 565 17.00 28.23 -6.71
C LYS A 565 16.46 29.16 -7.81
N HIS A 566 17.19 29.33 -8.90
CA HIS A 566 16.76 30.13 -10.04
C HIS A 566 15.42 29.67 -10.63
N LEU A 567 15.24 28.36 -10.84
CA LEU A 567 13.97 27.82 -11.35
C LEU A 567 12.82 28.00 -10.35
N LEU A 568 13.08 27.81 -9.06
CA LEU A 568 12.07 27.95 -8.00
C LEU A 568 11.64 29.41 -7.76
N GLU A 569 12.44 30.39 -8.17
CA GLU A 569 12.10 31.83 -8.13
C GLU A 569 11.22 32.26 -9.30
N MET A 570 11.08 31.44 -10.34
CA MET A 570 10.19 31.73 -11.46
C MET A 570 8.72 31.71 -11.02
N PRO A 571 7.84 32.49 -11.66
CA PRO A 571 6.40 32.37 -11.46
C PRO A 571 5.94 30.92 -11.68
N ILE A 572 5.11 30.40 -10.78
CA ILE A 572 4.71 28.99 -10.75
C ILE A 572 4.08 28.52 -12.07
N ASP A 573 3.32 29.38 -12.74
CA ASP A 573 2.67 29.09 -14.02
C ASP A 573 3.67 28.85 -15.16
N LYS A 574 4.92 29.31 -15.01
CA LYS A 574 6.00 29.05 -15.97
C LYS A 574 6.67 27.69 -15.78
N LEU A 575 6.33 26.94 -14.72
CA LEU A 575 6.89 25.60 -14.46
C LEU A 575 6.15 24.49 -15.24
N GLY A 576 5.03 24.80 -15.90
CA GLY A 576 4.28 23.82 -16.71
C GLY A 576 3.63 22.71 -15.87
N LEU A 577 3.10 23.06 -14.69
CA LEU A 577 2.42 22.15 -13.76
C LEU A 577 0.92 22.44 -13.76
N ASP A 578 0.10 21.39 -13.73
CA ASP A 578 -1.35 21.46 -14.00
C ASP A 578 -2.24 20.80 -12.93
N SER A 579 -1.64 20.21 -11.89
CA SER A 579 -2.35 19.46 -10.87
C SER A 579 -1.67 19.56 -9.50
N PRO A 580 -2.37 19.26 -8.38
CA PRO A 580 -1.79 19.32 -7.05
C PRO A 580 -0.84 18.17 -6.73
N ILE A 581 -0.78 17.10 -7.53
CA ILE A 581 -0.16 15.81 -7.19
C ILE A 581 1.38 15.84 -7.00
N LEU A 582 1.96 14.76 -6.47
CA LEU A 582 3.42 14.66 -6.26
C LEU A 582 4.20 14.39 -7.55
N CYS A 583 3.73 13.48 -8.41
CA CYS A 583 4.51 12.98 -9.55
C CYS A 583 4.90 14.10 -10.54
N HIS A 584 3.94 14.93 -10.92
CA HIS A 584 4.17 16.05 -11.84
C HIS A 584 3.39 17.33 -11.53
N GLY A 585 2.99 17.49 -10.27
CA GLY A 585 2.19 18.62 -9.82
C GLY A 585 2.90 19.51 -8.80
N TYR A 586 2.11 20.41 -8.21
CA TYR A 586 2.57 21.41 -7.25
C TYR A 586 3.13 20.79 -5.96
N SER A 587 2.57 19.67 -5.48
CA SER A 587 3.12 18.97 -4.30
C SER A 587 4.52 18.43 -4.55
N GLY A 588 4.86 18.03 -5.79
CA GLY A 588 6.22 17.59 -6.13
C GLY A 588 7.25 18.71 -5.95
N ILE A 589 6.87 19.94 -6.28
CA ILE A 589 7.71 21.12 -6.04
C ILE A 589 7.77 21.45 -4.55
N LEU A 590 6.64 21.36 -3.85
CA LEU A 590 6.61 21.60 -2.41
C LEU A 590 7.55 20.65 -1.66
N MET A 591 7.54 19.36 -2.03
CA MET A 591 8.48 18.35 -1.54
C MET A 591 9.93 18.79 -1.78
N LEU A 592 10.29 19.16 -3.02
CA LEU A 592 11.64 19.57 -3.38
C LEU A 592 12.10 20.81 -2.59
N ILE A 593 11.26 21.85 -2.51
CA ILE A 593 11.57 23.06 -1.73
C ILE A 593 11.72 22.72 -0.24
N THR A 594 10.90 21.80 0.27
CA THR A 594 10.99 21.34 1.67
C THR A 594 12.31 20.63 1.94
N SER A 595 12.75 19.74 1.06
CA SER A 595 14.07 19.09 1.16
C SER A 595 15.22 20.10 1.09
N GLU A 596 15.18 21.03 0.13
CA GLU A 596 16.18 22.10 0.00
C GLU A 596 16.27 22.95 1.28
N TYR A 597 15.12 23.33 1.84
CA TYR A 597 15.07 24.08 3.08
C TYR A 597 15.58 23.26 4.27
N LYS A 598 15.22 21.97 4.36
CA LYS A 598 15.72 21.07 5.43
C LYS A 598 17.24 21.00 5.41
N GLN A 599 17.83 20.85 4.24
CA GLN A 599 19.28 20.67 4.05
C GLN A 599 20.06 21.98 4.24
N TYR A 600 19.61 23.09 3.65
CA TYR A 600 20.41 24.32 3.57
C TYR A 600 19.92 25.48 4.45
N LYS A 601 18.70 25.40 5.00
CA LYS A 601 18.09 26.43 5.86
C LYS A 601 18.02 27.83 5.23
N ASP A 602 18.00 27.92 3.89
CA ASP A 602 17.83 29.19 3.17
C ASP A 602 16.38 29.68 3.32
N LYS A 603 16.19 30.84 3.97
CA LYS A 603 14.87 31.40 4.27
C LYS A 603 14.11 31.86 3.03
N GLU A 604 14.78 32.06 1.90
CA GLU A 604 14.10 32.49 0.66
C GLU A 604 13.11 31.44 0.16
N TYR A 605 13.37 30.16 0.42
CA TYR A 605 12.45 29.06 0.12
C TYR A 605 11.09 29.19 0.84
N LEU A 606 11.04 29.82 2.02
CA LEU A 606 9.81 29.97 2.81
C LEU A 606 8.74 30.83 2.10
N LYS A 607 9.18 31.79 1.28
CA LYS A 607 8.26 32.65 0.53
C LYS A 607 7.50 31.85 -0.53
N ASN A 608 8.22 31.02 -1.28
CA ASN A 608 7.64 30.23 -2.38
C ASN A 608 6.81 29.06 -1.85
N MET A 609 7.18 28.47 -0.70
CA MET A 609 6.37 27.44 -0.03
C MET A 609 4.93 27.90 0.21
N ASN A 610 4.73 29.09 0.77
CA ASN A 610 3.37 29.57 1.10
C ASN A 610 2.49 29.76 -0.14
N ILE A 611 3.07 30.25 -1.25
CA ILE A 611 2.35 30.40 -2.52
C ILE A 611 1.92 29.03 -3.07
N ILE A 612 2.83 28.06 -3.05
CA ILE A 612 2.57 26.70 -3.54
C ILE A 612 1.54 26.00 -2.67
N ILE A 613 1.62 26.13 -1.34
CA ILE A 613 0.63 25.56 -0.42
C ILE A 613 -0.76 26.10 -0.71
N SER A 614 -0.91 27.42 -0.86
CA SER A 614 -2.21 28.02 -1.19
C SER A 614 -2.73 27.55 -2.55
N LYS A 615 -1.86 27.37 -3.56
CA LYS A 615 -2.22 26.80 -4.86
C LYS A 615 -2.72 25.36 -4.74
N ILE A 616 -2.00 24.51 -4.02
CA ILE A 616 -2.38 23.11 -3.75
C ILE A 616 -3.76 23.05 -3.08
N LEU A 617 -3.95 23.81 -2.00
CA LEU A 617 -5.20 23.79 -1.23
C LEU A 617 -6.38 24.26 -2.09
N ASN A 618 -6.22 25.35 -2.84
CA ASN A 618 -7.28 25.88 -3.71
C ASN A 618 -7.70 24.90 -4.82
N GLU A 619 -6.80 24.05 -5.31
CA GLU A 619 -7.12 23.03 -6.31
C GLU A 619 -7.58 21.72 -5.71
N SER A 620 -7.25 21.45 -4.45
CA SER A 620 -7.65 20.20 -3.77
C SER A 620 -9.05 20.26 -3.20
N PHE A 621 -9.67 21.44 -3.13
CA PHE A 621 -10.99 21.66 -2.54
C PHE A 621 -12.03 22.14 -3.57
N GLU A 622 -13.23 21.58 -3.50
CA GLU A 622 -14.44 22.11 -4.11
C GLU A 622 -14.83 23.45 -3.48
N ASN A 623 -15.70 24.21 -4.16
CA ASN A 623 -16.20 25.51 -3.66
C ASN A 623 -16.92 25.42 -2.30
N ASP A 624 -17.43 24.25 -1.93
CA ASP A 624 -18.07 23.99 -0.62
C ASP A 624 -17.08 23.53 0.47
N GLY A 625 -15.78 23.47 0.12
CA GLY A 625 -14.69 23.05 0.99
C GLY A 625 -14.49 21.54 1.09
N ASN A 626 -15.17 20.71 0.29
CA ASN A 626 -14.92 19.26 0.19
C ASN A 626 -13.71 18.92 -0.65
N ILE A 627 -13.06 17.78 -0.38
CA ILE A 627 -11.94 17.34 -1.21
C ILE A 627 -12.50 17.04 -2.61
N ASP A 628 -11.96 17.71 -3.62
CA ASP A 628 -12.34 17.47 -5.01
C ASP A 628 -11.74 16.15 -5.49
N LEU A 629 -12.55 15.09 -5.46
CA LEU A 629 -12.11 13.76 -5.90
C LEU A 629 -11.93 13.66 -7.42
N HIS A 630 -12.51 14.58 -8.19
CA HIS A 630 -12.34 14.59 -9.65
C HIS A 630 -10.92 15.03 -10.02
N VAL A 631 -10.33 15.96 -9.28
CA VAL A 631 -8.93 16.40 -9.46
C VAL A 631 -7.95 15.25 -9.26
N PHE A 632 -8.28 14.28 -8.40
CA PHE A 632 -7.45 13.11 -8.16
C PHE A 632 -7.80 11.90 -9.03
N GLU A 633 -8.79 12.01 -9.93
CA GLU A 633 -9.34 10.86 -10.68
C GLU A 633 -9.72 9.67 -9.77
N GLU A 634 -10.22 9.96 -8.57
CA GLU A 634 -10.47 8.99 -7.49
C GLU A 634 -9.23 8.19 -7.01
N ASP A 635 -8.02 8.61 -7.38
CA ASP A 635 -6.76 8.02 -6.91
C ASP A 635 -6.42 8.44 -5.47
N GLU A 636 -6.17 7.46 -4.63
CA GLU A 636 -5.74 7.67 -3.24
C GLU A 636 -4.22 7.51 -3.11
N SER A 637 -3.49 7.16 -4.18
CA SER A 637 -2.06 6.85 -4.14
C SER A 637 -1.18 8.03 -3.69
N ILE A 638 0.09 7.71 -3.41
CA ILE A 638 1.10 8.72 -3.09
C ILE A 638 1.56 9.46 -4.36
N LEU A 639 1.68 8.77 -5.49
CA LEU A 639 2.26 9.39 -6.70
C LEU A 639 1.30 10.38 -7.35
N GLN A 640 0.03 10.00 -7.47
CA GLN A 640 -0.97 10.75 -8.25
C GLN A 640 -2.22 11.10 -7.43
N GLY A 641 -2.34 10.57 -6.20
CA GLY A 641 -3.55 10.71 -5.41
C GLY A 641 -3.44 11.64 -4.20
N MET A 642 -4.55 11.65 -3.46
CA MET A 642 -4.74 12.55 -2.31
C MET A 642 -3.74 12.32 -1.16
N PHE A 643 -3.21 11.10 -0.98
CA PHE A 643 -2.22 10.81 0.05
C PHE A 643 -0.88 11.48 -0.25
N GLY A 644 -0.49 11.61 -1.52
CA GLY A 644 0.72 12.33 -1.90
C GLY A 644 0.67 13.80 -1.51
N VAL A 645 -0.46 14.45 -1.80
CA VAL A 645 -0.71 15.83 -1.39
C VAL A 645 -0.67 15.98 0.12
N ALA A 646 -1.30 15.05 0.86
CA ALA A 646 -1.29 15.03 2.31
C ALA A 646 0.14 14.95 2.89
N MET A 647 0.98 14.08 2.33
CA MET A 647 2.38 13.94 2.73
C MET A 647 3.19 15.21 2.45
N ALA A 648 2.99 15.85 1.30
CA ALA A 648 3.67 17.09 0.97
C ALA A 648 3.32 18.22 1.96
N LEU A 649 2.03 18.35 2.29
CA LEU A 649 1.55 19.36 3.23
C LEU A 649 2.03 19.09 4.66
N VAL A 650 1.95 17.84 5.15
CA VAL A 650 2.43 17.52 6.51
C VAL A 650 3.95 17.63 6.62
N GLY A 651 4.70 17.30 5.57
CA GLY A 651 6.15 17.41 5.54
C GLY A 651 6.65 18.84 5.76
N VAL A 652 5.88 19.84 5.30
CA VAL A 652 6.14 21.26 5.60
C VAL A 652 5.85 21.59 7.06
N LEU A 653 4.77 21.05 7.63
CA LEU A 653 4.35 21.38 8.99
C LEU A 653 5.31 20.78 10.03
N THR A 654 5.73 19.53 9.83
CA THR A 654 6.59 18.80 10.79
C THR A 654 8.07 19.03 10.55
N MET A 655 8.48 19.31 9.31
CA MET A 655 9.89 19.31 8.88
C MET A 655 10.63 18.01 9.23
N ASN A 656 9.90 16.92 9.46
CA ASN A 656 10.40 15.63 9.93
C ASN A 656 9.80 14.48 9.10
N SER A 657 9.97 14.56 7.78
CA SER A 657 9.47 13.54 6.84
C SER A 657 10.56 12.71 6.19
N SER A 658 10.19 11.48 5.81
CA SER A 658 11.06 10.48 5.20
C SER A 658 10.57 10.00 3.83
N TYR A 659 9.33 10.27 3.45
CA TYR A 659 8.75 9.87 2.16
C TYR A 659 9.54 10.39 0.95
N GLU A 660 10.29 11.49 1.08
CA GLU A 660 11.12 12.04 -0.01
C GLU A 660 12.16 11.03 -0.54
N LYS A 661 12.53 10.04 0.28
CA LYS A 661 13.38 8.91 -0.14
C LYS A 661 12.76 8.06 -1.25
N LEU A 662 11.43 7.92 -1.29
CA LEU A 662 10.73 7.23 -2.38
C LEU A 662 10.91 7.93 -3.74
N PHE A 663 11.23 9.22 -3.68
CA PHE A 663 11.40 10.10 -4.83
C PHE A 663 12.87 10.39 -5.14
N LEU A 664 13.82 9.89 -4.33
CA LEU A 664 15.24 10.26 -4.34
C LEU A 664 15.43 11.77 -4.12
N MET A 665 14.58 12.38 -3.28
CA MET A 665 14.52 13.84 -3.06
C MET A 665 14.89 14.25 -1.63
N ASP A 666 15.20 13.30 -0.75
CA ASP A 666 15.55 13.51 0.67
C ASP A 666 16.79 14.39 0.90
#